data_AF-F9RZ96-F1
#
_entry.id   AF-F9RZ96-F1
#
_cell.length_a   1.000
_cell.length_b   1.000
_cell.length_c   1.000
_cell.angle_alpha   90.00
_cell.angle_beta   90.00
_cell.angle_gamma   90.00
#
_symmetry.space_group_name_H-M   'P 1'
#
loop_
_entity.id
_entity.type
_entity.pdbx_description
1 polymer ?
#
loop_
_entity_poly.entity_id
_entity_poly.type
_entity_poly.pdbx_seq_one_letter_code
_entity_poly.pdbx_strand_id
1 'polypeptide(L)'
;MCDNFNVYPDWTRGDHATGGDIMVHKNIAYSAVYWTQSEPGSDASWALHLNCDGTAPGTAPLLSLPNPMDPVRLEVVGWPNTLVVASPATTAPSNLTIEAINSADLADFNALTNSFVAVIEAAAQAGSTSIIINSDVLDTASQDRDQSLGTISVKEALINAIDITGSRIDVDDINALSNDAKGWAQAHNLIITTLAPEASYGWTLSIGDFAFDTHSGRQSVWDAASNYSAEMLDKFELYKADSVTKADFIAFTKSNATDALSSEQWHNALEYVKQVSDYVKTPVMLANMPTEQTATYFMGNTTSEQKLRKAAFSNVFAVLFDKNDAALTAKIERYQDAKVPLYYVGEELEKGSLTRIEALNQQLANAEGVMNNEAFLYETPQSQWEPSTVYKWADFLDGLNAMHNIGVAGNKFWLLSDEADDQTNITYAKVAIAAFLAQSMQETIRYNACDENNWSEVRYGAPTDYPMTASCGQLGQKYADYGVNPVSGLDYAYSCPRDNKMEVSALTHAKWYGAPAPVFAAPDTVLEERGLLVNGAAGRWTNNGHCNNVPEKVDTSKQVWERDICKTYIGQKAGSFIWDGSSQESVEGCGWWGRGVIQTTGRQNFGTLNHYLGRSHVDPSTIGQIIDGVLVEAPPANPIYAELDFCSNPGLICSSEENREIKWIAGLFYWVTSVQAYNDEGGQYGDWNYHNELKRYVDSGLQGSQFIDDVSGIVNRGCPDLTCSTGDVHNVKERRANFKLVLEKLGLNPQ
;
A
#
# COMPACT_ATOMS: atom_id res chain seq x y z
N MET A 1 13.28 -13.40 -25.02
CA MET A 1 13.41 -14.88 -25.06
C MET A 1 12.30 -15.57 -25.85
N CYS A 2 11.20 -14.88 -26.18
CA CYS A 2 10.02 -15.47 -26.82
C CYS A 2 9.86 -15.14 -28.30
N ASP A 3 10.87 -14.52 -28.90
CA ASP A 3 10.81 -13.88 -30.22
C ASP A 3 10.45 -14.85 -31.36
N ASN A 4 10.57 -16.16 -31.12
CA ASN A 4 10.25 -17.23 -32.06
C ASN A 4 8.86 -17.88 -31.86
N PHE A 5 8.07 -17.41 -30.89
CA PHE A 5 6.75 -17.95 -30.60
C PHE A 5 5.65 -17.03 -31.14
N ASN A 6 4.52 -17.63 -31.52
CA ASN A 6 3.31 -16.91 -31.88
C ASN A 6 2.80 -16.08 -30.69
N VAL A 7 2.38 -14.83 -30.94
CA VAL A 7 1.79 -13.95 -29.92
C VAL A 7 0.28 -13.95 -30.09
N TYR A 8 -0.48 -14.27 -29.06
CA TYR A 8 -1.94 -14.19 -29.09
C TYR A 8 -2.40 -12.78 -29.46
N PRO A 9 -3.37 -12.60 -30.38
CA PRO A 9 -4.32 -13.59 -30.91
C PRO A 9 -3.88 -14.36 -32.18
N ASP A 10 -2.62 -14.26 -32.60
CA ASP A 10 -2.12 -14.96 -33.79
C ASP A 10 -1.85 -16.44 -33.49
N TRP A 11 -2.92 -17.24 -33.48
CA TRP A 11 -2.90 -18.67 -33.17
C TRP A 11 -1.92 -19.50 -34.01
N THR A 12 -1.27 -20.46 -33.36
CA THR A 12 -0.33 -21.41 -34.00
C THR A 12 -1.00 -22.29 -35.06
N ARG A 13 -2.32 -22.54 -34.95
CA ARG A 13 -3.12 -23.34 -35.89
C ARG A 13 -4.30 -22.55 -36.48
N GLY A 14 -4.14 -21.25 -36.70
CA GLY A 14 -5.14 -20.38 -37.33
C GLY A 14 -6.16 -19.82 -36.34
N ASP A 15 -6.92 -20.67 -35.67
CA ASP A 15 -7.94 -20.26 -34.67
C ASP A 15 -7.85 -21.04 -33.35
N HIS A 16 -6.80 -21.84 -33.15
CA HIS A 16 -6.59 -22.67 -31.97
C HIS A 16 -5.11 -23.03 -31.77
N ALA A 17 -4.81 -23.69 -30.65
CA ALA A 17 -3.55 -24.36 -30.38
C ALA A 17 -3.78 -25.86 -30.10
N THR A 18 -2.78 -26.70 -30.38
CA THR A 18 -2.79 -28.13 -30.07
C THR A 18 -1.68 -28.51 -29.11
N GLY A 19 -1.77 -29.71 -28.51
CA GLY A 19 -0.81 -30.16 -27.50
C GLY A 19 0.65 -29.99 -27.93
N GLY A 20 1.41 -29.22 -27.16
CA GLY A 20 2.81 -28.87 -27.39
C GLY A 20 3.04 -27.54 -28.13
N ASP A 21 2.02 -26.96 -28.79
CA ASP A 21 2.13 -25.65 -29.41
C ASP A 21 2.38 -24.58 -28.32
N ILE A 22 3.24 -23.59 -28.62
CA ILE A 22 3.61 -22.53 -27.68
C ILE A 22 3.09 -21.20 -28.19
N MET A 23 2.43 -20.45 -27.30
CA MET A 23 1.93 -19.11 -27.56
C MET A 23 2.31 -18.15 -26.45
N VAL A 24 2.65 -16.93 -26.83
CA VAL A 24 2.97 -15.84 -25.93
C VAL A 24 1.72 -15.02 -25.68
N HIS A 25 1.45 -14.75 -24.41
CA HIS A 25 0.39 -13.87 -23.98
C HIS A 25 0.84 -13.13 -22.72
N LYS A 26 0.72 -11.79 -22.71
CA LYS A 26 1.15 -10.90 -21.61
C LYS A 26 2.57 -11.18 -21.11
N ASN A 27 3.54 -11.21 -22.04
CA ASN A 27 4.97 -11.47 -21.79
C ASN A 27 5.30 -12.86 -21.17
N ILE A 28 4.37 -13.80 -21.25
CA ILE A 28 4.54 -15.17 -20.78
C ILE A 28 4.26 -16.13 -21.93
N ALA A 29 5.17 -17.08 -22.16
CA ALA A 29 4.93 -18.19 -23.08
C ALA A 29 4.20 -19.32 -22.35
N TYR A 30 3.13 -19.80 -22.95
CA TYR A 30 2.35 -20.95 -22.51
C TYR A 30 2.41 -22.05 -23.55
N SER A 31 2.55 -23.29 -23.10
CA SER A 31 2.42 -24.47 -23.95
C SER A 31 1.02 -25.05 -23.79
N ALA A 32 0.31 -25.26 -24.89
CA ALA A 32 -0.97 -25.94 -24.88
C ALA A 32 -0.78 -27.40 -24.44
N VAL A 33 -1.54 -27.85 -23.45
CA VAL A 33 -1.49 -29.23 -22.92
C VAL A 33 -2.22 -30.19 -23.86
N TYR A 34 -3.32 -29.72 -24.45
CA TYR A 34 -4.14 -30.41 -25.44
C TYR A 34 -4.77 -29.38 -26.39
N TRP A 35 -5.69 -29.79 -27.26
CA TRP A 35 -6.40 -28.86 -28.16
C TRP A 35 -7.14 -27.79 -27.35
N THR A 36 -6.95 -26.51 -27.69
CA THR A 36 -7.63 -25.42 -27.00
C THR A 36 -7.85 -24.20 -27.90
N GLN A 37 -8.93 -23.49 -27.61
CA GLN A 37 -9.27 -22.17 -28.15
C GLN A 37 -9.39 -21.11 -27.05
N SER A 38 -9.07 -21.47 -25.80
CA SER A 38 -9.07 -20.50 -24.70
C SER A 38 -7.78 -19.69 -24.71
N GLU A 39 -7.87 -18.44 -24.29
CA GLU A 39 -6.75 -17.50 -24.23
C GLU A 39 -5.53 -18.10 -23.50
N PRO A 40 -4.28 -17.93 -23.99
CA PRO A 40 -3.14 -18.56 -23.38
C PRO A 40 -2.96 -18.20 -21.90
N GLY A 41 -2.91 -19.24 -21.06
CA GLY A 41 -2.81 -19.10 -19.60
C GLY A 41 -4.13 -18.88 -18.87
N SER A 42 -5.28 -18.88 -19.57
CA SER A 42 -6.58 -18.61 -18.94
C SER A 42 -7.17 -19.81 -18.19
N ASP A 43 -6.74 -21.04 -18.49
CA ASP A 43 -7.27 -22.25 -17.89
C ASP A 43 -6.27 -23.43 -17.93
N ALA A 44 -6.74 -24.61 -17.49
CA ALA A 44 -5.94 -25.83 -17.40
C ALA A 44 -5.52 -26.45 -18.74
N SER A 45 -6.00 -25.92 -19.87
CA SER A 45 -5.52 -26.32 -21.20
C SER A 45 -4.15 -25.73 -21.54
N TRP A 46 -3.64 -24.82 -20.71
CA TRP A 46 -2.33 -24.21 -20.83
C TRP A 46 -1.41 -24.56 -19.67
N ALA A 47 -0.16 -24.83 -19.97
CA ALA A 47 0.91 -24.95 -19.01
C ALA A 47 1.90 -23.79 -19.21
N LEU A 48 2.29 -23.13 -18.12
CA LEU A 48 3.34 -22.12 -18.16
C LEU A 48 4.63 -22.73 -18.74
N HIS A 49 5.17 -22.12 -19.80
CA HIS A 49 6.42 -22.55 -20.43
C HIS A 49 7.61 -21.73 -19.90
N LEU A 50 7.58 -20.41 -20.06
CA LEU A 50 8.59 -19.48 -19.52
C LEU A 50 8.08 -18.03 -19.53
N ASN A 51 8.71 -17.17 -18.73
CA ASN A 51 8.52 -15.72 -18.85
C ASN A 51 9.50 -15.16 -19.89
N CYS A 52 9.02 -14.30 -20.79
CA CYS A 52 9.76 -13.88 -21.98
C CYS A 52 10.97 -12.97 -21.70
N ASP A 53 10.98 -12.37 -20.51
CA ASP A 53 12.06 -11.56 -19.94
C ASP A 53 13.13 -12.37 -19.20
N GLY A 54 12.96 -13.70 -19.07
CA GLY A 54 13.91 -14.58 -18.39
C GLY A 54 13.75 -14.65 -16.87
N THR A 55 12.72 -14.02 -16.29
CA THR A 55 12.33 -14.25 -14.89
C THR A 55 11.90 -15.71 -14.69
N ALA A 56 11.99 -16.18 -13.44
CA ALA A 56 11.76 -17.59 -13.12
C ALA A 56 10.30 -18.00 -13.44
N PRO A 57 10.06 -19.17 -14.05
CA PRO A 57 8.71 -19.65 -14.27
C PRO A 57 7.91 -19.71 -12.96
N GLY A 58 6.69 -19.16 -12.97
CA GLY A 58 5.80 -19.13 -11.81
C GLY A 58 5.97 -17.92 -10.89
N THR A 59 6.87 -17.00 -11.24
CA THR A 59 6.93 -15.65 -10.64
C THR A 59 6.33 -14.62 -11.60
N ALA A 60 6.06 -13.42 -11.09
CA ALA A 60 5.66 -12.29 -11.91
C ALA A 60 6.69 -12.03 -13.03
N PRO A 61 6.25 -11.75 -14.28
CA PRO A 61 7.14 -11.21 -15.29
C PRO A 61 7.54 -9.78 -14.93
N LEU A 62 8.67 -9.31 -15.47
CA LEU A 62 9.22 -7.98 -15.26
C LEU A 62 8.18 -6.91 -15.63
N LEU A 63 7.62 -6.98 -16.84
CA LEU A 63 6.52 -6.13 -17.27
C LEU A 63 5.18 -6.73 -16.81
N SER A 64 4.76 -6.40 -15.59
CA SER A 64 3.47 -6.78 -15.01
C SER A 64 2.90 -5.68 -14.14
N LEU A 65 1.59 -5.76 -13.86
CA LEU A 65 0.91 -4.83 -12.97
C LEU A 65 1.61 -4.80 -11.60
N PRO A 66 2.11 -3.64 -11.15
CA PRO A 66 2.75 -3.54 -9.85
C PRO A 66 1.78 -3.81 -8.71
N ASN A 67 2.26 -4.60 -7.75
CA ASN A 67 1.62 -4.81 -6.46
C ASN A 67 2.64 -4.58 -5.34
N PRO A 68 3.09 -3.32 -5.15
CA PRO A 68 4.20 -3.02 -4.27
C PRO A 68 3.82 -3.24 -2.80
N MET A 69 4.77 -3.74 -2.01
CA MET A 69 4.61 -3.97 -0.58
C MET A 69 4.60 -2.66 0.23
N ASP A 70 5.30 -1.65 -0.28
CA ASP A 70 5.48 -0.31 0.29
C ASP A 70 5.14 0.76 -0.76
N PRO A 71 4.60 1.92 -0.36
CA PRO A 71 4.32 3.01 -1.29
C PRO A 71 5.61 3.64 -1.82
N VAL A 72 5.51 4.31 -2.98
CA VAL A 72 6.61 5.14 -3.50
C VAL A 72 6.88 6.29 -2.54
N ARG A 73 8.16 6.54 -2.23
CA ARG A 73 8.58 7.70 -1.45
C ARG A 73 8.32 8.98 -2.24
N LEU A 74 7.61 9.92 -1.61
CA LEU A 74 7.16 11.17 -2.24
C LEU A 74 8.05 12.37 -1.91
N GLU A 75 9.28 12.10 -1.48
CA GLU A 75 10.30 13.11 -1.22
C GLU A 75 10.94 13.55 -2.54
N VAL A 76 10.89 14.84 -2.81
CA VAL A 76 11.52 15.47 -3.97
C VAL A 76 12.31 16.68 -3.48
N VAL A 77 13.59 16.76 -3.86
CA VAL A 77 14.48 17.85 -3.43
C VAL A 77 13.87 19.21 -3.81
N GLY A 78 13.79 20.10 -2.81
CA GLY A 78 13.19 21.44 -2.95
C GLY A 78 11.69 21.51 -2.66
N TRP A 79 11.01 20.37 -2.44
CA TRP A 79 9.59 20.30 -2.16
C TRP A 79 9.31 19.94 -0.68
N PRO A 80 8.21 20.44 -0.08
CA PRO A 80 7.88 20.15 1.31
C PRO A 80 7.32 18.74 1.49
N ASN A 81 7.27 18.27 2.74
CA ASN A 81 6.66 16.98 3.10
C ASN A 81 5.12 16.98 3.14
N THR A 82 4.49 17.93 2.47
CA THR A 82 3.03 18.04 2.33
C THR A 82 2.68 18.22 0.87
N LEU A 83 1.52 17.71 0.45
CA LEU A 83 1.10 17.80 -0.94
C LEU A 83 0.95 19.27 -1.32
N VAL A 84 1.68 19.70 -2.35
CA VAL A 84 1.61 21.07 -2.85
C VAL A 84 0.46 21.19 -3.83
N VAL A 85 -0.40 22.19 -3.62
CA VAL A 85 -1.40 22.59 -4.62
C VAL A 85 -1.19 24.06 -4.95
N ALA A 86 -1.06 24.37 -6.23
CA ALA A 86 -0.83 25.74 -6.66
C ALA A 86 -1.43 26.07 -8.03
N SER A 87 -1.76 27.34 -8.22
CA SER A 87 -1.99 28.00 -9.51
C SER A 87 -0.82 28.96 -9.80
N PRO A 88 -0.75 29.58 -11.00
CA PRO A 88 0.29 30.55 -11.33
C PRO A 88 0.30 31.81 -10.44
N ALA A 89 -0.75 32.03 -9.62
CA ALA A 89 -0.84 33.17 -8.71
C ALA A 89 -0.57 32.84 -7.23
N THR A 90 -0.38 31.56 -6.90
CA THR A 90 -0.15 31.10 -5.52
C THR A 90 1.27 30.57 -5.32
N THR A 91 1.73 30.52 -4.07
CA THR A 91 3.08 30.07 -3.75
C THR A 91 3.27 28.56 -4.00
N ALA A 92 4.31 28.21 -4.75
CA ALA A 92 4.85 26.86 -4.89
C ALA A 92 6.38 26.91 -4.92
N PRO A 93 7.08 25.79 -4.68
CA PRO A 93 8.49 25.67 -5.06
C PRO A 93 8.71 26.07 -6.53
N SER A 94 9.82 26.78 -6.77
CA SER A 94 10.16 27.29 -8.12
C SER A 94 10.29 26.12 -9.10
N ASN A 95 9.61 26.23 -10.24
CA ASN A 95 9.73 25.28 -11.32
C ASN A 95 9.79 25.99 -12.69
N LEU A 96 10.46 25.35 -13.63
CA LEU A 96 10.67 25.80 -15.01
C LEU A 96 10.24 24.68 -15.95
N THR A 97 9.38 24.99 -16.92
CA THR A 97 9.08 24.06 -18.03
C THR A 97 10.00 24.36 -19.21
N ILE A 98 10.69 23.35 -19.71
CA ILE A 98 11.51 23.39 -20.93
C ILE A 98 10.74 22.66 -22.03
N GLU A 99 10.43 23.38 -23.10
CA GLU A 99 9.83 22.79 -24.32
C GLU A 99 10.95 22.14 -25.14
N ALA A 100 11.09 20.82 -25.01
CA ALA A 100 12.00 20.04 -25.84
C ALA A 100 11.39 19.80 -27.23
N ILE A 101 12.22 19.40 -28.18
CA ILE A 101 11.76 19.09 -29.54
C ILE A 101 10.68 18.00 -29.55
N ASN A 102 9.71 18.16 -30.45
CA ASN A 102 8.63 17.20 -30.64
C ASN A 102 8.98 16.17 -31.75
N SER A 103 8.25 15.06 -31.75
CA SER A 103 8.39 13.88 -32.58
C SER A 103 8.52 14.20 -34.07
N ALA A 104 7.73 15.16 -34.57
CA ALA A 104 7.70 15.58 -35.97
C ALA A 104 9.02 16.17 -36.47
N ASP A 105 9.81 16.79 -35.58
CA ASP A 105 11.01 17.54 -35.94
C ASP A 105 12.31 16.81 -35.54
N LEU A 106 12.22 15.65 -34.87
CA LEU A 106 13.39 14.90 -34.37
C LEU A 106 14.41 14.52 -35.46
N ALA A 107 13.94 14.31 -36.70
CA ALA A 107 14.79 13.99 -37.84
C ALA A 107 15.51 15.23 -38.43
N ASP A 108 15.06 16.45 -38.13
CA ASP A 108 15.72 17.68 -38.55
C ASP A 108 16.90 17.97 -37.63
N PHE A 109 18.10 17.73 -38.15
CA PHE A 109 19.35 17.94 -37.43
C PHE A 109 19.53 19.36 -36.87
N ASN A 110 19.11 20.40 -37.62
CA ASN A 110 19.25 21.78 -37.18
C ASN A 110 18.24 22.10 -36.08
N ALA A 111 16.98 21.64 -36.23
CA ALA A 111 15.97 21.79 -35.20
C ALA A 111 16.39 21.08 -33.91
N LEU A 112 16.90 19.84 -34.02
CA LEU A 112 17.42 19.06 -32.91
C LEU A 112 18.59 19.77 -32.20
N THR A 113 19.57 20.27 -32.97
CA THR A 113 20.71 21.01 -32.41
C THR A 113 20.23 22.27 -31.66
N ASN A 114 19.32 23.05 -32.27
CA ASN A 114 18.78 24.26 -31.64
C ASN A 114 17.96 23.94 -30.39
N SER A 115 17.25 22.82 -30.36
CA SER A 115 16.54 22.36 -29.17
C SER A 115 17.52 22.03 -28.03
N PHE A 116 18.62 21.31 -28.32
CA PHE A 116 19.65 21.07 -27.31
C PHE A 116 20.30 22.36 -26.81
N VAL A 117 20.55 23.35 -27.68
CA VAL A 117 21.03 24.69 -27.26
C VAL A 117 20.07 25.30 -26.24
N ALA A 118 18.77 25.31 -26.53
CA ALA A 118 17.76 25.87 -25.63
C ALA A 118 17.72 25.14 -24.26
N VAL A 119 17.82 23.81 -24.27
CA VAL A 119 17.85 22.99 -23.04
C VAL A 119 19.12 23.30 -22.22
N ILE A 120 20.27 23.40 -22.87
CA ILE A 120 21.55 23.71 -22.21
C ILE A 120 21.50 25.09 -21.55
N GLU A 121 21.02 26.11 -22.27
CA GLU A 121 20.92 27.48 -21.76
C GLU A 121 19.95 27.58 -20.58
N ALA A 122 18.80 26.88 -20.66
CA ALA A 122 17.82 26.82 -19.59
C ALA A 122 18.38 26.09 -18.34
N ALA A 123 19.01 24.93 -18.52
CA ALA A 123 19.61 24.17 -17.42
C ALA A 123 20.71 24.97 -16.71
N ALA A 124 21.60 25.64 -17.46
CA ALA A 124 22.67 26.45 -16.89
C ALA A 124 22.17 27.63 -16.02
N GLN A 125 20.90 28.02 -16.16
CA GLN A 125 20.28 29.12 -15.42
C GLN A 125 19.31 28.65 -14.33
N ALA A 126 19.02 27.35 -14.23
CA ALA A 126 17.97 26.84 -13.35
C ALA A 126 18.33 26.93 -11.85
N GLY A 127 19.60 26.75 -11.50
CA GLY A 127 20.03 26.67 -10.10
C GLY A 127 19.35 25.49 -9.39
N SER A 128 18.59 25.76 -8.33
CA SER A 128 17.76 24.78 -7.60
C SER A 128 16.29 24.74 -8.05
N THR A 129 15.93 25.47 -9.11
CA THR A 129 14.58 25.46 -9.68
C THR A 129 14.29 24.09 -10.29
N SER A 130 13.18 23.46 -9.92
CA SER A 130 12.79 22.17 -10.51
C SER A 130 12.52 22.30 -12.01
N ILE A 131 12.92 21.32 -12.82
CA ILE A 131 12.77 21.36 -14.28
C ILE A 131 11.74 20.33 -14.73
N ILE A 132 10.77 20.77 -15.54
CA ILE A 132 9.80 19.90 -16.23
C ILE A 132 10.18 19.89 -17.71
N ILE A 133 10.51 18.73 -18.26
CA ILE A 133 10.83 18.58 -19.68
C ILE A 133 9.55 18.20 -20.41
N ASN A 134 9.06 19.08 -21.28
CA ASN A 134 7.85 18.86 -22.06
C ASN A 134 8.16 18.49 -23.50
N SER A 135 7.58 17.39 -23.99
CA SER A 135 7.67 16.92 -25.38
C SER A 135 6.66 15.80 -25.64
N ASP A 136 6.15 15.68 -26.86
CA ASP A 136 5.27 14.57 -27.29
C ASP A 136 6.04 13.27 -27.62
N VAL A 137 7.37 13.27 -27.54
CA VAL A 137 8.21 12.15 -27.98
C VAL A 137 7.99 10.91 -27.12
N LEU A 138 7.87 11.07 -25.79
CA LEU A 138 7.62 9.94 -24.89
C LEU A 138 6.20 9.38 -25.04
N ASP A 139 5.22 10.24 -25.32
CA ASP A 139 3.85 9.81 -25.61
C ASP A 139 3.80 9.04 -26.94
N THR A 140 4.49 9.53 -27.96
CA THR A 140 4.61 8.86 -29.28
C THR A 140 5.29 7.51 -29.15
N ALA A 141 6.44 7.48 -28.47
CA ALA A 141 7.20 6.29 -28.12
C ALA A 141 6.35 5.22 -27.40
N SER A 142 5.53 5.65 -26.44
CA SER A 142 4.64 4.76 -25.70
C SER A 142 3.56 4.15 -26.61
N GLN A 143 2.97 4.94 -27.51
CA GLN A 143 1.85 4.50 -28.36
C GLN A 143 2.25 3.46 -29.42
N ASP A 144 3.44 3.57 -29.98
CA ASP A 144 3.86 2.71 -31.09
C ASP A 144 5.09 1.83 -30.81
N ARG A 145 5.56 1.84 -29.55
CA ARG A 145 6.76 1.13 -29.08
C ARG A 145 8.05 1.58 -29.79
N ASP A 146 8.19 2.88 -29.98
CA ASP A 146 9.30 3.58 -30.66
C ASP A 146 9.46 3.26 -32.14
N GLN A 147 8.46 2.63 -32.77
CA GLN A 147 8.63 2.12 -34.13
C GLN A 147 8.69 3.25 -35.18
N SER A 148 8.02 4.38 -34.94
CA SER A 148 7.97 5.50 -35.90
C SER A 148 9.12 6.50 -35.78
N LEU A 149 9.81 6.57 -34.63
CA LEU A 149 10.76 7.64 -34.34
C LEU A 149 12.10 7.51 -35.09
N GLY A 150 12.44 6.29 -35.55
CA GLY A 150 13.59 6.04 -36.42
C GLY A 150 14.95 6.41 -35.79
N THR A 151 15.91 6.75 -36.65
CA THR A 151 17.27 7.16 -36.23
C THR A 151 17.31 8.66 -35.93
N ILE A 152 17.91 9.04 -34.80
CA ILE A 152 18.04 10.43 -34.37
C ILE A 152 19.53 10.74 -34.17
N SER A 153 20.05 11.80 -34.78
CA SER A 153 21.49 12.15 -34.73
C SER A 153 21.88 12.84 -33.42
N VAL A 154 21.58 12.23 -32.29
CA VAL A 154 21.71 12.77 -30.93
C VAL A 154 23.13 13.26 -30.64
N LYS A 155 24.13 12.40 -30.84
CA LYS A 155 25.52 12.68 -30.44
C LYS A 155 26.07 13.91 -31.15
N GLU A 156 25.92 13.95 -32.46
CA GLU A 156 26.46 15.03 -33.29
C GLU A 156 25.72 16.34 -33.05
N ALA A 157 24.39 16.30 -32.90
CA ALA A 157 23.59 17.48 -32.58
C ALA A 157 23.93 18.05 -31.19
N LEU A 158 24.14 17.19 -30.19
CA LEU A 158 24.52 17.61 -28.84
C LEU A 158 25.94 18.20 -28.80
N ILE A 159 26.91 17.61 -29.50
CA ILE A 159 28.27 18.16 -29.61
C ILE A 159 28.21 19.56 -30.24
N ASN A 160 27.46 19.74 -31.33
CA ASN A 160 27.30 21.05 -31.96
C ASN A 160 26.63 22.06 -31.02
N ALA A 161 25.62 21.63 -30.25
CA ALA A 161 24.96 22.50 -29.29
C ALA A 161 25.93 22.96 -28.18
N ILE A 162 26.78 22.06 -27.67
CA ILE A 162 27.82 22.38 -26.68
C ILE A 162 28.85 23.36 -27.25
N ASP A 163 29.28 23.17 -28.50
CA ASP A 163 30.21 24.08 -29.17
C ASP A 163 29.59 25.48 -29.35
N ILE A 164 28.29 25.57 -29.63
CA ILE A 164 27.55 26.82 -29.76
C ILE A 164 27.44 27.55 -28.42
N THR A 165 27.09 26.85 -27.34
CA THR A 165 26.86 27.47 -26.02
C THR A 165 28.15 27.67 -25.23
N GLY A 166 29.23 26.97 -25.57
CA GLY A 166 30.47 26.93 -24.79
C GLY A 166 30.35 26.19 -23.46
N SER A 167 29.32 25.35 -23.30
CA SER A 167 29.09 24.53 -22.11
C SER A 167 30.13 23.40 -21.98
N ARG A 168 30.17 22.71 -20.84
CA ARG A 168 31.10 21.60 -20.61
C ARG A 168 30.34 20.37 -20.12
N ILE A 169 30.12 19.43 -21.03
CA ILE A 169 29.62 18.08 -20.76
C ILE A 169 30.69 17.11 -21.26
N ASP A 170 30.96 16.04 -20.52
CA ASP A 170 32.01 15.09 -20.91
C ASP A 170 31.67 14.41 -22.25
N VAL A 171 32.63 14.42 -23.17
CA VAL A 171 32.46 13.84 -24.50
C VAL A 171 32.30 12.32 -24.44
N ASP A 172 32.89 11.67 -23.43
CA ASP A 172 32.76 10.22 -23.25
C ASP A 172 31.33 9.85 -22.81
N ASP A 173 30.70 10.68 -21.98
CA ASP A 173 29.29 10.51 -21.60
C ASP A 173 28.36 10.69 -22.82
N ILE A 174 28.64 11.67 -23.68
CA ILE A 174 27.90 11.86 -24.94
C ILE A 174 28.09 10.66 -25.87
N ASN A 175 29.32 10.15 -25.96
CA ASN A 175 29.63 9.00 -26.81
C ASN A 175 28.96 7.71 -26.32
N ALA A 176 28.62 7.61 -25.02
CA ALA A 176 27.90 6.48 -24.43
C ALA A 176 26.40 6.45 -24.79
N LEU A 177 25.82 7.57 -25.23
CA LEU A 177 24.42 7.65 -25.68
C LEU A 177 24.16 6.81 -26.93
N SER A 178 22.89 6.62 -27.31
CA SER A 178 22.47 6.04 -28.60
C SER A 178 21.97 7.12 -29.57
N ASN A 179 21.88 6.79 -30.86
CA ASN A 179 21.34 7.69 -31.90
C ASN A 179 19.90 7.30 -32.24
N ASP A 180 19.04 7.37 -31.23
CA ASP A 180 17.62 7.01 -31.25
C ASP A 180 16.86 7.80 -30.15
N ALA A 181 15.56 7.55 -30.00
CA ALA A 181 14.71 8.23 -29.03
C ALA A 181 15.18 8.03 -27.58
N LYS A 182 15.71 6.84 -27.25
CA LYS A 182 16.32 6.56 -25.96
C LYS A 182 17.51 7.48 -25.70
N GLY A 183 18.44 7.54 -26.65
CA GLY A 183 19.63 8.38 -26.51
C GLY A 183 19.28 9.87 -26.47
N TRP A 184 18.25 10.29 -27.18
CA TRP A 184 17.72 11.65 -27.14
C TRP A 184 17.20 12.01 -25.75
N ALA A 185 16.40 11.13 -25.12
CA ALA A 185 15.89 11.37 -23.78
C ALA A 185 17.02 11.34 -22.74
N GLN A 186 17.94 10.36 -22.84
CA GLN A 186 19.12 10.28 -21.98
C GLN A 186 20.05 11.50 -22.11
N ALA A 187 20.14 12.12 -23.29
CA ALA A 187 20.88 13.36 -23.49
C ALA A 187 20.35 14.52 -22.62
N HIS A 188 19.03 14.65 -22.46
CA HIS A 188 18.45 15.71 -21.62
C HIS A 188 18.76 15.47 -20.15
N ASN A 189 18.62 14.22 -19.69
CA ASN A 189 19.02 13.81 -18.35
C ASN A 189 20.50 14.16 -18.07
N LEU A 190 21.39 13.84 -19.02
CA LEU A 190 22.82 14.18 -18.94
C LEU A 190 23.04 15.70 -18.87
N ILE A 191 22.38 16.48 -19.73
CA ILE A 191 22.50 17.95 -19.74
C ILE A 191 22.08 18.53 -18.39
N ILE A 192 20.91 18.15 -17.88
CA ILE A 192 20.35 18.73 -16.66
C ILE A 192 21.17 18.33 -15.44
N THR A 193 21.51 17.05 -15.29
CA THR A 193 22.33 16.59 -14.15
C THR A 193 23.73 17.21 -14.13
N THR A 194 24.30 17.50 -15.30
CA THR A 194 25.62 18.14 -15.40
C THR A 194 25.57 19.63 -15.10
N LEU A 195 24.56 20.35 -15.62
CA LEU A 195 24.52 21.81 -15.59
C LEU A 195 23.67 22.38 -14.44
N ALA A 196 22.75 21.59 -13.88
CA ALA A 196 21.85 21.95 -12.78
C ALA A 196 21.75 20.83 -11.73
N PRO A 197 22.86 20.42 -11.08
CA PRO A 197 22.87 19.28 -10.16
C PRO A 197 22.03 19.49 -8.88
N GLU A 198 21.63 20.73 -8.58
CA GLU A 198 20.76 21.05 -7.44
C GLU A 198 19.27 21.09 -7.82
N ALA A 199 18.94 21.04 -9.12
CA ALA A 199 17.57 21.00 -9.61
C ALA A 199 17.05 19.57 -9.62
N SER A 200 15.87 19.37 -9.04
CA SER A 200 15.08 18.16 -9.32
C SER A 200 14.43 18.28 -10.69
N TYR A 201 14.34 17.20 -11.46
CA TYR A 201 13.73 17.27 -12.80
C TYR A 201 12.90 16.04 -13.17
N GLY A 202 12.00 16.23 -14.12
CA GLY A 202 11.07 15.19 -14.55
C GLY A 202 10.57 15.38 -15.97
N TRP A 203 10.08 14.28 -16.54
CA TRP A 203 9.54 14.22 -17.90
C TRP A 203 8.02 14.29 -17.90
N THR A 204 7.45 14.96 -18.91
CA THR A 204 6.01 14.92 -19.11
C THR A 204 5.54 13.60 -19.72
N LEU A 205 4.36 13.17 -19.27
CA LEU A 205 3.56 12.13 -19.91
C LEU A 205 2.10 12.57 -19.93
N SER A 206 1.39 12.26 -21.00
CA SER A 206 -0.01 12.64 -21.13
C SER A 206 -0.95 11.60 -20.50
N ILE A 207 -1.96 12.08 -19.77
CA ILE A 207 -3.16 11.28 -19.47
C ILE A 207 -3.99 11.26 -20.75
N GLY A 208 -3.90 10.14 -21.49
CA GLY A 208 -4.53 9.96 -22.79
C GLY A 208 -6.00 9.57 -22.75
N ASP A 209 -6.55 9.27 -23.94
CA ASP A 209 -7.98 9.04 -24.15
C ASP A 209 -8.51 7.77 -23.46
N PHE A 210 -7.64 6.81 -23.10
CA PHE A 210 -8.02 5.63 -22.32
C PHE A 210 -8.76 6.02 -21.03
N ALA A 211 -8.45 7.20 -20.45
CA ALA A 211 -9.11 7.66 -19.24
C ALA A 211 -10.63 7.84 -19.41
N PHE A 212 -11.11 8.05 -20.65
CA PHE A 212 -12.53 8.18 -20.96
C PHE A 212 -13.25 6.83 -21.10
N ASP A 213 -12.51 5.74 -21.29
CA ASP A 213 -13.04 4.40 -21.47
C ASP A 213 -13.58 3.81 -20.15
N THR A 214 -14.38 2.76 -20.28
CA THR A 214 -14.84 1.97 -19.14
C THR A 214 -13.82 0.88 -18.84
N HIS A 215 -13.37 0.81 -17.59
CA HIS A 215 -12.44 -0.20 -17.12
C HIS A 215 -13.07 -1.03 -16.00
N SER A 216 -12.90 -2.34 -16.07
CA SER A 216 -13.42 -3.26 -15.04
C SER A 216 -12.72 -3.05 -13.69
N GLY A 217 -11.42 -2.76 -13.73
CA GLY A 217 -10.56 -2.53 -12.56
C GLY A 217 -9.11 -2.26 -12.96
N ARG A 218 -8.17 -2.45 -12.02
CA ARG A 218 -6.76 -2.08 -12.16
C ARG A 218 -6.09 -2.73 -13.37
N GLN A 219 -6.30 -4.04 -13.57
CA GLN A 219 -5.71 -4.77 -14.69
C GLN A 219 -6.17 -4.25 -16.06
N SER A 220 -7.42 -3.79 -16.17
CA SER A 220 -7.97 -3.23 -17.42
C SER A 220 -7.29 -1.92 -17.80
N VAL A 221 -6.99 -1.05 -16.82
CA VAL A 221 -6.19 0.18 -17.03
C VAL A 221 -4.75 -0.16 -17.42
N TRP A 222 -4.15 -1.17 -16.77
CA TRP A 222 -2.80 -1.63 -17.09
C TRP A 222 -2.68 -2.13 -18.53
N ASP A 223 -3.63 -2.97 -18.95
CA ASP A 223 -3.66 -3.55 -20.30
C ASP A 223 -3.91 -2.49 -21.38
N ALA A 224 -4.71 -1.47 -21.07
CA ALA A 224 -5.08 -0.41 -21.99
C ALA A 224 -4.02 0.70 -22.15
N ALA A 225 -3.28 1.04 -21.08
CA ALA A 225 -2.39 2.20 -21.08
C ALA A 225 -1.08 2.01 -20.30
N SER A 226 -1.16 1.62 -19.02
CA SER A 226 0.01 1.72 -18.12
C SER A 226 1.19 0.85 -18.54
N ASN A 227 0.93 -0.34 -19.12
CA ASN A 227 1.99 -1.24 -19.54
C ASN A 227 2.89 -0.63 -20.63
N TYR A 228 2.32 0.20 -21.52
CA TYR A 228 3.05 0.77 -22.64
C TYR A 228 4.01 1.86 -22.16
N SER A 229 3.53 2.75 -21.29
CA SER A 229 4.37 3.78 -20.68
C SER A 229 5.41 3.19 -19.73
N ALA A 230 5.04 2.17 -18.95
CA ALA A 230 5.99 1.46 -18.08
C ALA A 230 7.11 0.77 -18.87
N GLU A 231 6.76 0.06 -19.95
CA GLU A 231 7.72 -0.58 -20.86
C GLU A 231 8.66 0.45 -21.51
N MET A 232 8.11 1.56 -22.02
CA MET A 232 8.88 2.64 -22.63
C MET A 232 9.86 3.27 -21.64
N LEU A 233 9.40 3.65 -20.43
CA LEU A 233 10.25 4.28 -19.42
C LEU A 233 11.38 3.36 -18.95
N ASP A 234 11.11 2.06 -18.82
CA ASP A 234 12.12 1.05 -18.49
C ASP A 234 13.17 0.93 -19.60
N LYS A 235 12.72 0.81 -20.86
CA LYS A 235 13.59 0.70 -22.03
C LYS A 235 14.50 1.93 -22.19
N PHE A 236 13.96 3.12 -21.94
CA PHE A 236 14.72 4.37 -22.03
C PHE A 236 15.66 4.59 -20.83
N GLU A 237 15.45 3.85 -19.74
CA GLU A 237 16.25 3.90 -18.50
C GLU A 237 16.29 5.30 -17.85
N LEU A 238 15.23 6.10 -18.02
CA LEU A 238 15.18 7.49 -17.52
C LEU A 238 15.12 7.59 -15.99
N TYR A 239 14.61 6.54 -15.35
CA TYR A 239 14.37 6.46 -13.90
C TYR A 239 15.14 5.33 -13.22
N LYS A 240 16.14 4.75 -13.91
CA LYS A 240 16.90 3.60 -13.40
C LYS A 240 17.60 3.96 -12.10
N ALA A 241 17.31 3.23 -11.01
CA ALA A 241 17.73 3.59 -9.65
C ALA A 241 19.25 3.80 -9.50
N ASP A 242 20.07 3.00 -10.19
CA ASP A 242 21.54 3.08 -10.12
C ASP A 242 22.14 4.11 -11.09
N SER A 243 21.31 4.80 -11.89
CA SER A 243 21.77 5.85 -12.80
C SER A 243 21.99 7.16 -12.05
N VAL A 244 23.19 7.72 -12.20
CA VAL A 244 23.53 9.06 -11.66
C VAL A 244 22.82 10.19 -12.42
N THR A 245 22.30 9.90 -13.62
CA THR A 245 21.53 10.84 -14.44
C THR A 245 20.05 10.45 -14.47
N LYS A 246 19.51 9.81 -13.43
CA LYS A 246 18.07 9.52 -13.39
C LYS A 246 17.27 10.81 -13.18
N ALA A 247 16.06 10.86 -13.72
CA ALA A 247 15.08 11.88 -13.38
C ALA A 247 14.48 11.61 -11.98
N ASP A 248 13.94 12.65 -11.35
CA ASP A 248 13.48 12.63 -9.96
C ASP A 248 11.96 12.46 -9.84
N PHE A 249 11.20 12.89 -10.85
CA PHE A 249 9.74 12.74 -10.88
C PHE A 249 9.18 12.54 -12.29
N ILE A 250 7.92 12.12 -12.39
CA ILE A 250 7.14 12.15 -13.63
C ILE A 250 6.13 13.30 -13.54
N ALA A 251 5.98 14.08 -14.61
CA ALA A 251 5.01 15.16 -14.70
C ALA A 251 3.82 14.78 -15.59
N PHE A 252 2.74 14.24 -15.01
CA PHE A 252 1.56 13.94 -15.81
C PHE A 252 0.79 15.20 -16.17
N THR A 253 0.40 15.31 -17.44
CA THR A 253 -0.43 16.42 -17.97
C THR A 253 -1.77 15.91 -18.45
N LYS A 254 -2.76 16.81 -18.55
CA LYS A 254 -4.09 16.49 -19.08
C LYS A 254 -4.47 17.54 -20.12
N SER A 255 -4.75 17.11 -21.34
CA SER A 255 -5.07 18.02 -22.44
C SER A 255 -6.39 18.77 -22.20
N ASN A 256 -6.40 20.08 -22.43
CA ASN A 256 -7.62 20.88 -22.43
C ASN A 256 -8.44 20.74 -23.72
N ALA A 257 -7.92 20.04 -24.73
CA ALA A 257 -8.62 19.77 -25.99
C ALA A 257 -9.70 18.69 -25.84
N THR A 258 -9.56 17.83 -24.83
CA THR A 258 -10.56 16.82 -24.45
C THR A 258 -11.50 17.36 -23.37
N ASP A 259 -12.67 16.73 -23.23
CA ASP A 259 -13.67 17.10 -22.22
C ASP A 259 -13.14 16.92 -20.78
N ALA A 260 -13.80 17.56 -19.81
CA ALA A 260 -13.52 17.31 -18.40
C ALA A 260 -13.79 15.84 -18.04
N LEU A 261 -12.88 15.22 -17.29
CA LEU A 261 -13.04 13.84 -16.84
C LEU A 261 -14.09 13.79 -15.71
N SER A 262 -14.97 12.79 -15.77
CA SER A 262 -15.86 12.44 -14.66
C SER A 262 -15.08 11.92 -13.45
N SER A 263 -15.74 11.73 -12.30
CA SER A 263 -15.08 11.13 -11.12
C SER A 263 -14.60 9.69 -11.36
N GLU A 264 -15.29 8.93 -12.20
CA GLU A 264 -14.88 7.57 -12.58
C GLU A 264 -13.69 7.61 -13.55
N GLN A 265 -13.72 8.50 -14.54
CA GLN A 265 -12.62 8.67 -15.48
C GLN A 265 -11.34 9.19 -14.80
N TRP A 266 -11.49 10.05 -13.79
CA TRP A 266 -10.37 10.44 -12.92
C TRP A 266 -9.83 9.29 -12.06
N HIS A 267 -10.67 8.30 -11.69
CA HIS A 267 -10.18 7.11 -11.03
C HIS A 267 -9.28 6.30 -11.97
N ASN A 268 -9.67 6.14 -13.24
CA ASN A 268 -8.85 5.48 -14.27
C ASN A 268 -7.54 6.24 -14.51
N ALA A 269 -7.61 7.56 -14.62
CA ALA A 269 -6.43 8.41 -14.81
C ALA A 269 -5.46 8.31 -13.64
N LEU A 270 -5.94 8.37 -12.39
CA LEU A 270 -5.08 8.24 -11.21
C LEU A 270 -4.56 6.81 -11.02
N GLU A 271 -5.31 5.79 -11.43
CA GLU A 271 -4.82 4.41 -11.45
C GLU A 271 -3.67 4.24 -12.46
N TYR A 272 -3.78 4.81 -13.67
CA TYR A 272 -2.67 4.86 -14.63
C TYR A 272 -1.44 5.58 -14.06
N VAL A 273 -1.63 6.76 -13.47
CA VAL A 273 -0.56 7.53 -12.80
C VAL A 273 0.13 6.65 -11.75
N LYS A 274 -0.66 5.98 -10.89
CA LYS A 274 -0.16 5.10 -9.84
C LYS A 274 0.60 3.91 -10.40
N GLN A 275 0.05 3.22 -11.40
CA GLN A 275 0.65 2.02 -11.97
C GLN A 275 1.99 2.28 -12.66
N VAL A 276 2.07 3.37 -13.44
CA VAL A 276 3.34 3.77 -14.09
C VAL A 276 4.38 4.16 -13.04
N SER A 277 3.99 4.96 -12.05
CA SER A 277 4.91 5.41 -10.99
C SER A 277 5.34 4.31 -10.02
N ASP A 278 4.45 3.35 -9.69
CA ASP A 278 4.80 2.16 -8.90
C ASP A 278 5.81 1.27 -9.65
N TYR A 279 5.66 1.16 -10.98
CA TYR A 279 6.56 0.35 -11.81
C TYR A 279 7.98 0.92 -11.83
N VAL A 280 8.12 2.22 -12.10
CA VAL A 280 9.44 2.89 -12.15
C VAL A 280 9.89 3.44 -10.78
N LYS A 281 9.09 3.24 -9.72
CA LYS A 281 9.36 3.66 -8.33
C LYS A 281 9.69 5.15 -8.18
N THR A 282 8.91 6.02 -8.84
CA THR A 282 9.22 7.45 -8.96
C THR A 282 7.99 8.30 -8.61
N PRO A 283 8.13 9.37 -7.80
CA PRO A 283 7.02 10.24 -7.43
C PRO A 283 6.48 11.07 -8.60
N VAL A 284 5.26 11.58 -8.46
CA VAL A 284 4.51 12.23 -9.53
C VAL A 284 4.13 13.68 -9.21
N MET A 285 4.27 14.54 -10.20
CA MET A 285 3.61 15.83 -10.27
C MET A 285 2.45 15.77 -11.28
N LEU A 286 1.28 16.31 -10.93
CA LEU A 286 0.26 16.66 -11.92
C LEU A 286 0.54 18.10 -12.37
N ALA A 287 1.10 18.26 -13.56
CA ALA A 287 1.56 19.54 -14.07
C ALA A 287 0.60 20.10 -15.12
N ASN A 288 0.47 21.43 -15.16
CA ASN A 288 -0.33 22.14 -16.16
C ASN A 288 -1.79 21.61 -16.26
N MET A 289 -2.41 21.34 -15.11
CA MET A 289 -3.77 20.81 -15.04
C MET A 289 -4.79 21.89 -15.46
N PRO A 290 -5.66 21.65 -16.47
CA PRO A 290 -6.63 22.66 -16.90
C PRO A 290 -7.58 23.06 -15.77
N THR A 291 -7.49 24.29 -15.27
CA THR A 291 -8.23 24.76 -14.09
C THR A 291 -9.73 24.54 -14.25
N GLU A 292 -10.28 24.91 -15.40
CA GLU A 292 -11.71 24.82 -15.71
C GLU A 292 -12.25 23.37 -15.69
N GLN A 293 -11.38 22.38 -15.91
CA GLN A 293 -11.77 20.97 -15.99
C GLN A 293 -11.41 20.16 -14.74
N THR A 294 -10.43 20.60 -13.96
CA THR A 294 -9.77 19.77 -12.93
C THR A 294 -9.90 20.32 -11.51
N ALA A 295 -10.05 21.64 -11.34
CA ALA A 295 -10.05 22.28 -10.03
C ALA A 295 -11.17 21.76 -9.12
N THR A 296 -12.38 21.55 -9.65
CA THR A 296 -13.50 21.04 -8.87
C THR A 296 -13.28 19.60 -8.41
N TYR A 297 -12.66 18.74 -9.22
CA TYR A 297 -12.38 17.36 -8.82
C TYR A 297 -11.36 17.30 -7.67
N PHE A 298 -10.22 17.98 -7.80
CA PHE A 298 -9.16 17.91 -6.79
C PHE A 298 -9.52 18.69 -5.53
N MET A 299 -10.05 19.91 -5.68
CA MET A 299 -10.25 20.84 -4.57
C MET A 299 -11.64 20.82 -3.96
N GLY A 300 -12.60 20.13 -4.59
CA GLY A 300 -13.99 20.09 -4.15
C GLY A 300 -14.66 21.47 -4.13
N ASN A 301 -15.94 21.52 -3.76
CA ASN A 301 -16.57 22.76 -3.30
C ASN A 301 -16.42 22.91 -1.78
N THR A 302 -16.43 21.78 -1.06
CA THR A 302 -16.12 21.65 0.37
C THR A 302 -14.79 20.92 0.59
N THR A 303 -14.28 20.92 1.81
CA THR A 303 -13.10 20.15 2.22
C THR A 303 -13.34 18.64 2.17
N SER A 304 -14.55 18.16 2.50
CA SER A 304 -14.94 16.75 2.39
C SER A 304 -15.00 16.20 0.96
N GLU A 305 -15.17 17.07 -0.04
CA GLU A 305 -15.23 16.68 -1.46
C GLU A 305 -13.85 16.53 -2.11
N GLN A 306 -12.78 17.02 -1.45
CA GLN A 306 -11.42 17.04 -1.99
C GLN A 306 -10.90 15.63 -2.34
N LYS A 307 -10.12 15.54 -3.41
CA LYS A 307 -9.48 14.29 -3.89
C LYS A 307 -7.96 14.31 -3.75
N LEU A 308 -7.42 15.25 -2.98
CA LEU A 308 -5.96 15.40 -2.75
C LEU A 308 -5.36 14.20 -2.02
N ARG A 309 -6.05 13.61 -1.03
CA ARG A 309 -5.58 12.36 -0.39
C ARG A 309 -5.46 11.21 -1.39
N LYS A 310 -6.45 11.07 -2.29
CA LYS A 310 -6.44 10.05 -3.35
C LYS A 310 -5.32 10.31 -4.36
N ALA A 311 -5.03 11.57 -4.69
CA ALA A 311 -3.88 11.94 -5.50
C ALA A 311 -2.56 11.54 -4.81
N ALA A 312 -2.38 11.86 -3.52
CA ALA A 312 -1.20 11.44 -2.75
C ALA A 312 -1.03 9.91 -2.67
N PHE A 313 -2.13 9.17 -2.52
CA PHE A 313 -2.12 7.70 -2.61
C PHE A 313 -1.71 7.17 -4.00
N SER A 314 -1.97 7.97 -5.04
CA SER A 314 -1.56 7.72 -6.43
C SER A 314 -0.18 8.31 -6.74
N ASN A 315 0.69 8.36 -5.72
CA ASN A 315 2.07 8.85 -5.77
C ASN A 315 2.25 10.32 -6.15
N VAL A 316 1.21 11.15 -6.06
CA VAL A 316 1.28 12.57 -6.41
C VAL A 316 1.79 13.41 -5.22
N PHE A 317 2.91 14.12 -5.41
CA PHE A 317 3.42 15.08 -4.42
C PHE A 317 2.98 16.53 -4.69
N ALA A 318 2.58 16.84 -5.94
CA ALA A 318 2.15 18.18 -6.32
C ALA A 318 1.06 18.20 -7.40
N VAL A 319 0.12 19.17 -7.30
CA VAL A 319 -0.91 19.48 -8.30
C VAL A 319 -0.79 20.94 -8.69
N LEU A 320 -0.36 21.20 -9.93
CA LEU A 320 -0.15 22.53 -10.49
C LEU A 320 -1.19 22.81 -11.59
N PHE A 321 -1.98 23.86 -11.39
CA PHE A 321 -3.01 24.28 -12.32
C PHE A 321 -2.46 25.26 -13.38
N ASP A 322 -3.04 25.22 -14.59
CA ASP A 322 -2.59 26.03 -15.75
C ASP A 322 -2.95 27.52 -15.62
N LYS A 323 -4.05 27.83 -14.93
CA LYS A 323 -4.61 29.18 -14.79
C LYS A 323 -5.01 29.47 -13.36
N ASN A 324 -5.10 30.76 -13.04
CA ASN A 324 -5.69 31.21 -11.80
C ASN A 324 -7.08 31.82 -12.03
N ASP A 325 -8.00 31.54 -11.11
CA ASP A 325 -9.22 32.31 -10.91
C ASP A 325 -9.49 32.47 -9.40
N ALA A 326 -10.38 33.41 -9.04
CA ALA A 326 -10.66 33.73 -7.64
C ALA A 326 -11.26 32.55 -6.86
N ALA A 327 -12.00 31.65 -7.52
CA ALA A 327 -12.59 30.49 -6.87
C ALA A 327 -11.52 29.45 -6.56
N LEU A 328 -10.61 29.17 -7.49
CA LEU A 328 -9.45 28.31 -7.25
C LEU A 328 -8.54 28.90 -6.17
N THR A 329 -8.24 30.20 -6.20
CA THR A 329 -7.42 30.84 -5.16
C THR A 329 -8.02 30.61 -3.77
N ALA A 330 -9.33 30.86 -3.59
CA ALA A 330 -10.00 30.64 -2.31
C ALA A 330 -9.98 29.15 -1.88
N LYS A 331 -10.09 28.21 -2.84
CA LYS A 331 -9.98 26.78 -2.55
C LYS A 331 -8.56 26.40 -2.09
N ILE A 332 -7.52 26.95 -2.73
CA ILE A 332 -6.11 26.72 -2.35
C ILE A 332 -5.81 27.34 -0.97
N GLU A 333 -6.34 28.53 -0.68
CA GLU A 333 -6.21 29.18 0.63
C GLU A 333 -6.80 28.31 1.74
N ARG A 334 -8.03 27.78 1.57
CA ARG A 334 -8.63 26.85 2.53
C ARG A 334 -7.82 25.56 2.71
N TYR A 335 -7.19 25.07 1.64
CA TYR A 335 -6.34 23.88 1.73
C TYR A 335 -5.08 24.13 2.58
N GLN A 336 -4.59 25.38 2.68
CA GLN A 336 -3.42 25.68 3.51
C GLN A 336 -3.65 25.41 5.00
N ASP A 337 -4.90 25.44 5.47
CA ASP A 337 -5.25 25.22 6.88
C ASP A 337 -5.10 23.75 7.31
N ALA A 338 -5.22 22.80 6.37
CA ALA A 338 -5.15 21.36 6.63
C ALA A 338 -4.57 20.62 5.43
N LYS A 339 -3.24 20.65 5.31
CA LYS A 339 -2.51 20.02 4.20
C LYS A 339 -2.44 18.50 4.35
N VAL A 340 -2.40 17.80 3.22
CA VAL A 340 -2.15 16.35 3.21
C VAL A 340 -0.66 16.11 3.46
N PRO A 341 -0.27 15.39 4.54
CA PRO A 341 1.13 15.03 4.75
C PRO A 341 1.55 13.93 3.76
N LEU A 342 2.79 13.96 3.31
CA LEU A 342 3.34 13.03 2.33
C LEU A 342 4.30 12.01 2.95
N TYR A 343 5.11 12.46 3.91
CA TYR A 343 6.11 11.67 4.63
C TYR A 343 6.47 12.36 5.95
N TYR A 344 6.96 11.58 6.91
CA TYR A 344 7.36 12.09 8.22
C TYR A 344 8.65 12.92 8.10
N VAL A 345 8.70 14.06 8.80
CA VAL A 345 9.93 14.88 8.94
C VAL A 345 10.20 15.14 10.41
N GLY A 346 11.27 14.58 10.95
CA GLY A 346 11.70 14.77 12.34
C GLY A 346 13.13 14.28 12.52
N GLU A 347 13.67 14.38 13.74
CA GLU A 347 14.75 13.46 14.12
C GLU A 347 14.25 12.05 13.79
N GLU A 348 15.09 11.18 13.23
CA GLU A 348 14.68 9.83 12.86
C GLU A 348 13.84 9.24 14.01
N LEU A 349 12.98 8.26 13.70
CA LEU A 349 12.63 7.24 14.68
C LEU A 349 13.94 6.51 15.07
N GLU A 350 14.95 7.23 15.59
CA GLU A 350 16.21 6.67 16.02
C GLU A 350 15.85 5.59 17.02
N LYS A 351 16.63 4.51 16.97
CA LYS A 351 16.67 3.50 18.03
C LYS A 351 17.28 4.10 19.30
N GLY A 352 16.75 5.22 19.75
CA GLY A 352 16.91 5.75 21.09
C GLY A 352 16.48 4.68 22.09
N SER A 353 16.98 4.83 23.29
CA SER A 353 16.63 3.93 24.39
C SER A 353 15.11 3.91 24.59
N LEU A 354 14.50 2.73 24.52
CA LEU A 354 13.06 2.54 24.73
C LEU A 354 12.58 3.21 26.01
N THR A 355 13.36 3.11 27.08
CA THR A 355 13.09 3.76 28.36
C THR A 355 14.31 4.52 28.87
N ARG A 356 14.12 5.39 29.87
CA ARG A 356 15.25 5.99 30.60
C ARG A 356 16.09 4.99 31.41
N ILE A 357 15.64 3.75 31.59
CA ILE A 357 16.31 2.74 32.43
C ILE A 357 17.18 1.84 31.54
N GLU A 358 18.49 2.09 31.53
CA GLU A 358 19.46 1.35 30.70
C GLU A 358 19.39 -0.18 30.92
N ALA A 359 19.28 -0.61 32.20
CA ALA A 359 19.15 -2.02 32.54
C ALA A 359 17.89 -2.68 31.95
N LEU A 360 16.77 -1.95 31.86
CA LEU A 360 15.56 -2.45 31.23
C LEU A 360 15.77 -2.64 29.72
N ASN A 361 16.33 -1.62 29.06
CA ASN A 361 16.57 -1.66 27.62
C ASN A 361 17.50 -2.82 27.24
N GLN A 362 18.57 -3.03 28.02
CA GLN A 362 19.49 -4.15 27.80
C GLN A 362 18.81 -5.50 28.03
N GLN A 363 17.97 -5.63 29.07
CA GLN A 363 17.22 -6.87 29.33
C GLN A 363 16.23 -7.19 28.20
N LEU A 364 15.53 -6.18 27.68
CA LEU A 364 14.60 -6.35 26.56
C LEU A 364 15.34 -6.71 25.26
N ALA A 365 16.46 -6.05 24.96
CA ALA A 365 17.29 -6.40 23.80
C ALA A 365 17.83 -7.85 23.90
N ASN A 366 18.35 -8.24 25.07
CA ASN A 366 18.86 -9.59 25.31
C ASN A 366 17.76 -10.67 25.28
N ALA A 367 16.49 -10.30 25.43
CA ALA A 367 15.37 -11.24 25.37
C ALA A 367 15.04 -11.69 23.95
N GLU A 368 15.62 -11.10 22.90
CA GLU A 368 15.27 -11.40 21.50
C GLU A 368 15.32 -12.90 21.18
N GLY A 369 16.40 -13.58 21.55
CA GLY A 369 16.57 -15.00 21.27
C GLY A 369 15.50 -15.86 21.94
N VAL A 370 15.19 -15.61 23.21
CA VAL A 370 14.19 -16.39 23.94
C VAL A 370 12.77 -16.05 23.48
N MET A 371 12.48 -14.77 23.20
CA MET A 371 11.17 -14.36 22.73
C MET A 371 10.86 -14.92 21.35
N ASN A 372 11.80 -14.84 20.40
CA ASN A 372 11.60 -15.35 19.04
C ASN A 372 11.50 -16.88 18.98
N ASN A 373 12.19 -17.62 19.85
CA ASN A 373 12.28 -19.08 19.76
C ASN A 373 11.46 -19.84 20.81
N GLU A 374 10.90 -19.18 21.81
CA GLU A 374 10.15 -19.85 22.89
C GLU A 374 8.79 -19.19 23.21
N ALA A 375 8.59 -17.91 22.90
CA ALA A 375 7.32 -17.22 23.12
C ALA A 375 6.54 -17.01 21.81
N PHE A 376 7.20 -16.48 20.77
CA PHE A 376 6.57 -16.17 19.49
C PHE A 376 6.52 -17.41 18.60
N LEU A 377 5.76 -18.40 19.05
CA LEU A 377 5.59 -19.67 18.38
C LEU A 377 4.24 -19.78 17.71
N TYR A 378 4.21 -20.49 16.59
CA TYR A 378 2.98 -20.85 15.89
C TYR A 378 2.81 -22.37 15.83
N GLU A 379 1.55 -22.80 15.80
CA GLU A 379 1.19 -24.21 15.69
C GLU A 379 1.21 -24.64 14.22
N THR A 380 2.05 -25.63 13.90
CA THR A 380 2.09 -26.22 12.58
C THR A 380 0.94 -27.21 12.38
N PRO A 381 0.60 -27.58 11.13
CA PRO A 381 -0.43 -28.58 10.87
C PRO A 381 -0.13 -29.98 11.45
N GLN A 382 1.11 -30.23 11.90
CA GLN A 382 1.54 -31.44 12.58
C GLN A 382 1.47 -31.32 14.11
N SER A 383 0.82 -30.26 14.62
CA SER A 383 0.75 -29.90 16.05
C SER A 383 2.14 -29.74 16.68
N GLN A 384 3.11 -29.25 15.91
CA GLN A 384 4.41 -28.83 16.40
C GLN A 384 4.41 -27.32 16.62
N TRP A 385 5.29 -26.82 17.48
CA TRP A 385 5.47 -25.39 17.71
C TRP A 385 6.77 -24.94 17.06
N GLU A 386 6.68 -23.98 16.16
CA GLU A 386 7.82 -23.40 15.44
C GLU A 386 7.89 -21.89 15.62
N PRO A 387 9.08 -21.27 15.53
CA PRO A 387 9.22 -19.82 15.55
C PRO A 387 8.39 -19.14 14.46
N SER A 388 7.63 -18.11 14.85
CA SER A 388 6.85 -17.28 13.94
C SER A 388 7.74 -16.65 12.87
N THR A 389 7.27 -16.65 11.62
CA THR A 389 7.95 -15.98 10.50
C THR A 389 7.43 -14.57 10.25
N VAL A 390 6.25 -14.23 10.79
CA VAL A 390 5.56 -12.94 10.59
C VAL A 390 5.88 -11.93 11.70
N TYR A 391 5.91 -12.41 12.94
CA TYR A 391 6.09 -11.63 14.15
C TYR A 391 7.46 -11.87 14.76
N LYS A 392 8.24 -10.79 14.92
CA LYS A 392 9.59 -10.79 15.49
C LYS A 392 9.68 -9.81 16.66
N TRP A 393 10.53 -10.14 17.63
CA TRP A 393 10.77 -9.32 18.83
C TRP A 393 11.37 -7.95 18.52
N ALA A 394 12.29 -7.86 17.55
CA ALA A 394 12.87 -6.59 17.13
C ALA A 394 11.78 -5.62 16.61
N ASP A 395 10.95 -6.08 15.67
CA ASP A 395 9.83 -5.28 15.14
C ASP A 395 8.84 -4.87 16.25
N PHE A 396 8.62 -5.74 17.25
CA PHE A 396 7.79 -5.38 18.41
C PHE A 396 8.43 -4.25 19.24
N LEU A 397 9.73 -4.33 19.52
CA LEU A 397 10.43 -3.30 20.27
C LEU A 397 10.47 -1.97 19.52
N ASP A 398 10.65 -1.98 18.20
CA ASP A 398 10.60 -0.77 17.37
C ASP A 398 9.19 -0.13 17.45
N GLY A 399 8.12 -0.92 17.35
CA GLY A 399 6.74 -0.42 17.52
C GLY A 399 6.43 0.05 18.94
N LEU A 400 6.92 -0.66 19.96
CA LEU A 400 6.77 -0.28 21.36
C LEU A 400 7.52 1.03 21.66
N ASN A 401 8.68 1.24 21.04
CA ASN A 401 9.47 2.46 21.16
C ASN A 401 8.70 3.66 20.63
N ALA A 402 8.12 3.56 19.42
CA ALA A 402 7.27 4.60 18.86
C ALA A 402 6.07 4.91 19.78
N MET A 403 5.37 3.88 20.24
CA MET A 403 4.17 4.06 21.06
C MET A 403 4.44 4.52 22.50
N HIS A 404 5.63 4.24 23.06
CA HIS A 404 6.03 4.72 24.38
C HIS A 404 6.59 6.15 24.33
N ASN A 405 7.51 6.44 23.41
CA ASN A 405 8.24 7.69 23.41
C ASN A 405 7.49 8.82 22.68
N ILE A 406 6.78 8.50 21.60
CA ILE A 406 5.99 9.46 20.82
C ILE A 406 4.54 9.37 21.24
N GLY A 407 3.97 8.17 21.18
CA GLY A 407 2.54 7.95 21.42
C GLY A 407 1.65 8.47 20.29
N VAL A 408 0.34 8.41 20.51
CA VAL A 408 -0.68 8.74 19.50
C VAL A 408 -1.85 9.41 20.20
N ALA A 409 -2.33 10.54 19.68
CA ALA A 409 -3.41 11.32 20.29
C ALA A 409 -3.17 11.66 21.78
N GLY A 410 -1.92 11.93 22.15
CA GLY A 410 -1.52 12.17 23.55
C GLY A 410 -1.43 10.91 24.43
N ASN A 411 -1.88 9.75 23.95
CA ASN A 411 -1.75 8.48 24.66
C ASN A 411 -0.40 7.82 24.36
N LYS A 412 0.28 7.37 25.41
CA LYS A 412 1.55 6.64 25.32
C LYS A 412 1.42 5.27 25.95
N PHE A 413 2.13 4.29 25.42
CA PHE A 413 2.19 2.98 26.05
C PHE A 413 2.89 3.09 27.40
N TRP A 414 2.15 2.91 28.48
CA TRP A 414 2.68 3.09 29.82
C TRP A 414 3.63 1.96 30.21
N LEU A 415 4.89 2.31 30.51
CA LEU A 415 5.93 1.38 31.00
C LEU A 415 6.47 1.77 32.38
N LEU A 416 6.46 3.06 32.74
CA LEU A 416 7.16 3.59 33.91
C LEU A 416 6.25 4.47 34.77
N SER A 417 6.47 4.42 36.08
CA SER A 417 5.93 5.32 37.08
C SER A 417 7.04 6.23 37.60
N ASP A 418 6.81 7.54 37.66
CA ASP A 418 7.76 8.47 38.29
C ASP A 418 7.85 8.32 39.81
N GLU A 419 6.87 7.65 40.41
CA GLU A 419 6.78 7.42 41.86
C GLU A 419 7.51 6.15 42.32
N ALA A 420 7.99 5.32 41.39
CA ALA A 420 8.60 4.03 41.68
C ALA A 420 10.11 4.01 41.38
N ASP A 421 10.86 3.18 42.11
CA ASP A 421 12.28 2.95 41.82
C ASP A 421 12.48 2.15 40.51
N ASP A 422 13.70 2.14 40.00
CA ASP A 422 14.06 1.49 38.74
C ASP A 422 13.73 0.00 38.74
N GLN A 423 13.91 -0.69 39.86
CA GLN A 423 13.68 -2.14 39.96
C GLN A 423 12.17 -2.48 39.86
N THR A 424 11.35 -1.66 40.51
CA THR A 424 9.89 -1.77 40.44
C THR A 424 9.40 -1.38 39.04
N ASN A 425 9.93 -0.31 38.46
CA ASN A 425 9.62 0.11 37.09
C ASN A 425 10.00 -0.94 36.03
N ILE A 426 11.13 -1.62 36.18
CA ILE A 426 11.50 -2.77 35.33
C ILE A 426 10.41 -3.84 35.37
N THR A 427 9.83 -4.09 36.55
CA THR A 427 8.77 -5.09 36.73
C THR A 427 7.45 -4.62 36.13
N TYR A 428 7.05 -3.36 36.34
CA TYR A 428 5.87 -2.77 35.71
C TYR A 428 5.93 -2.85 34.19
N ALA A 429 7.07 -2.45 33.59
CA ALA A 429 7.25 -2.49 32.15
C ALA A 429 7.10 -3.90 31.58
N LYS A 430 7.75 -4.90 32.19
CA LYS A 430 7.65 -6.30 31.78
C LYS A 430 6.24 -6.87 31.92
N VAL A 431 5.51 -6.49 32.95
CA VAL A 431 4.11 -6.90 33.14
C VAL A 431 3.19 -6.26 32.09
N ALA A 432 3.37 -4.97 31.78
CA ALA A 432 2.62 -4.30 30.73
C ALA A 432 2.86 -4.96 29.36
N ILE A 433 4.14 -5.23 29.03
CA ILE A 433 4.54 -5.93 27.81
C ILE A 433 3.94 -7.34 27.76
N ALA A 434 4.04 -8.10 28.85
CA ALA A 434 3.50 -9.45 28.92
C ALA A 434 1.98 -9.49 28.74
N ALA A 435 1.25 -8.53 29.33
CA ALA A 435 -0.20 -8.47 29.22
C ALA A 435 -0.64 -8.26 27.77
N PHE A 436 0.02 -7.35 27.04
CA PHE A 436 -0.21 -7.13 25.61
C PHE A 436 0.12 -8.37 24.78
N LEU A 437 1.32 -8.93 24.98
CA LEU A 437 1.79 -10.06 24.18
C LEU A 437 0.96 -11.33 24.42
N ALA A 438 0.41 -11.52 25.62
CA ALA A 438 -0.47 -12.65 25.91
C ALA A 438 -1.70 -12.69 25.00
N GLN A 439 -2.26 -11.52 24.68
CA GLN A 439 -3.41 -11.39 23.78
C GLN A 439 -2.97 -11.63 22.34
N SER A 440 -1.93 -10.92 21.90
CA SER A 440 -1.30 -11.07 20.58
C SER A 440 -0.95 -12.53 20.24
N MET A 441 -0.41 -13.27 21.21
CA MET A 441 -0.07 -14.69 21.05
C MET A 441 -1.30 -15.56 20.76
N GLN A 442 -2.43 -15.24 21.39
CA GLN A 442 -3.68 -15.96 21.19
C GLN A 442 -4.42 -15.53 19.91
N GLU A 443 -4.38 -14.25 19.55
CA GLU A 443 -5.09 -13.75 18.37
C GLU A 443 -4.42 -14.14 17.05
N THR A 444 -3.09 -14.00 16.94
CA THR A 444 -2.43 -14.02 15.62
C THR A 444 -1.12 -14.81 15.57
N ILE A 445 -0.24 -14.67 16.57
CA ILE A 445 1.09 -15.29 16.51
C ILE A 445 0.98 -16.81 16.42
N ARG A 446 0.06 -17.42 17.19
CA ARG A 446 -0.18 -18.88 17.14
C ARG A 446 -0.54 -19.41 15.74
N TYR A 447 -1.05 -18.56 14.86
CA TYR A 447 -1.47 -18.92 13.50
C TYR A 447 -0.45 -18.50 12.43
N ASN A 448 0.61 -17.77 12.81
CA ASN A 448 1.61 -17.21 11.89
C ASN A 448 0.97 -16.43 10.74
N ALA A 449 -0.07 -15.66 11.06
CA ALA A 449 -0.86 -14.89 10.11
C ALA A 449 -1.09 -13.48 10.64
N CYS A 450 -0.87 -12.49 9.79
CA CYS A 450 -1.18 -11.09 10.04
C CYS A 450 -2.60 -10.74 9.59
N ASP A 451 -3.05 -11.32 8.48
CA ASP A 451 -4.40 -11.22 7.95
C ASP A 451 -5.29 -12.31 8.57
N GLU A 452 -6.56 -11.95 8.75
CA GLU A 452 -7.59 -12.86 9.23
C GLU A 452 -7.76 -14.07 8.32
N ASN A 453 -7.76 -15.26 8.91
CA ASN A 453 -8.05 -16.49 8.20
C ASN A 453 -9.56 -16.63 7.94
N ASN A 454 -9.94 -17.29 6.85
CA ASN A 454 -11.33 -17.70 6.63
C ASN A 454 -11.69 -18.88 7.57
N TRP A 455 -12.47 -18.57 8.59
CA TRP A 455 -13.02 -19.52 9.57
C TRP A 455 -14.51 -19.82 9.33
N SER A 456 -15.09 -19.25 8.27
CA SER A 456 -16.53 -19.29 8.04
C SER A 456 -16.96 -20.67 7.54
N GLU A 457 -17.82 -21.34 8.30
CA GLU A 457 -18.33 -22.68 8.00
C GLU A 457 -19.83 -22.76 8.32
N VAL A 458 -20.55 -23.70 7.70
CA VAL A 458 -22.00 -23.91 7.90
C VAL A 458 -22.31 -24.16 9.38
N ARG A 459 -21.42 -24.88 10.09
CA ARG A 459 -21.56 -25.12 11.54
C ARG A 459 -21.55 -23.86 12.40
N TYR A 460 -21.05 -22.74 11.86
CA TYR A 460 -21.02 -21.42 12.51
C TYR A 460 -21.99 -20.42 11.87
N GLY A 461 -22.89 -20.88 10.99
CA GLY A 461 -23.94 -20.06 10.40
C GLY A 461 -23.61 -19.44 9.04
N ALA A 462 -22.50 -19.81 8.40
CA ALA A 462 -22.20 -19.39 7.03
C ALA A 462 -23.11 -20.11 6.01
N PRO A 463 -23.37 -19.52 4.81
CA PRO A 463 -24.20 -20.14 3.78
C PRO A 463 -23.59 -21.42 3.17
N THR A 464 -22.27 -21.54 3.24
CA THR A 464 -21.48 -22.70 2.80
C THR A 464 -20.18 -22.76 3.61
N ASP A 465 -19.37 -23.80 3.42
CA ASP A 465 -18.04 -23.85 4.03
C ASP A 465 -17.06 -23.01 3.23
N TYR A 466 -16.31 -22.16 3.93
CA TYR A 466 -15.33 -21.20 3.42
C TYR A 466 -15.86 -20.33 2.27
N PRO A 467 -16.99 -19.61 2.47
CA PRO A 467 -17.46 -18.63 1.48
C PRO A 467 -16.38 -17.57 1.26
N MET A 468 -16.26 -17.07 0.03
CA MET A 468 -15.34 -15.97 -0.28
C MET A 468 -15.76 -14.67 0.43
N THR A 469 -17.06 -14.51 0.75
CA THR A 469 -17.60 -13.37 1.52
C THR A 469 -17.13 -13.31 2.97
N ALA A 470 -16.34 -14.29 3.44
CA ALA A 470 -15.60 -14.17 4.69
C ALA A 470 -14.69 -12.92 4.74
N SER A 471 -14.28 -12.38 3.57
CA SER A 471 -13.55 -11.11 3.47
C SER A 471 -14.37 -9.88 3.87
N CYS A 472 -15.70 -10.00 3.85
CA CYS A 472 -16.67 -8.96 4.19
C CYS A 472 -17.08 -9.01 5.66
N GLY A 473 -16.93 -10.18 6.29
CA GLY A 473 -17.36 -10.43 7.66
C GLY A 473 -17.44 -11.92 7.98
N GLN A 474 -17.20 -12.29 9.25
CA GLN A 474 -17.32 -13.67 9.73
C GLN A 474 -18.17 -13.74 11.01
N LEU A 475 -18.76 -14.91 11.29
CA LEU A 475 -19.59 -15.13 12.49
C LEU A 475 -20.77 -14.14 12.63
N GLY A 476 -21.39 -13.78 11.50
CA GLY A 476 -22.52 -12.84 11.45
C GLY A 476 -22.12 -11.36 11.50
N GLN A 477 -20.83 -11.04 11.55
CA GLN A 477 -20.32 -9.67 11.48
C GLN A 477 -20.36 -9.15 10.03
N LYS A 478 -20.42 -7.82 9.87
CA LYS A 478 -20.29 -7.11 8.60
C LYS A 478 -19.29 -5.97 8.75
N TYR A 479 -18.05 -6.20 8.33
CA TYR A 479 -16.94 -5.30 8.62
C TYR A 479 -17.08 -3.93 7.94
N ALA A 480 -17.74 -3.87 6.78
CA ALA A 480 -18.06 -2.61 6.12
C ALA A 480 -19.13 -1.78 6.86
N ASP A 481 -19.92 -2.38 7.74
CA ASP A 481 -20.90 -1.66 8.56
C ASP A 481 -20.28 -1.12 9.87
N TYR A 482 -19.02 -1.48 10.16
CA TYR A 482 -18.32 -1.01 11.36
C TYR A 482 -17.98 0.45 11.17
N GLY A 483 -18.67 1.32 11.91
CA GLY A 483 -18.54 2.75 11.68
C GLY A 483 -19.81 3.46 11.24
N VAL A 484 -20.92 2.74 11.09
CA VAL A 484 -22.20 3.37 10.73
C VAL A 484 -23.03 3.59 11.98
N ASN A 485 -23.52 4.81 12.17
CA ASN A 485 -24.49 5.11 13.20
C ASN A 485 -25.82 4.40 12.87
N PRO A 486 -26.33 3.51 13.75
CA PRO A 486 -27.52 2.72 13.46
C PRO A 486 -28.83 3.54 13.46
N VAL A 487 -28.82 4.75 14.02
CA VAL A 487 -29.98 5.65 14.09
C VAL A 487 -30.02 6.58 12.88
N SER A 488 -28.90 7.22 12.53
CA SER A 488 -28.84 8.19 11.43
C SER A 488 -28.52 7.53 10.08
N GLY A 489 -27.89 6.36 10.07
CA GLY A 489 -27.36 5.71 8.88
C GLY A 489 -26.11 6.39 8.30
N LEU A 490 -25.56 7.39 9.00
CA LEU A 490 -24.34 8.10 8.59
C LEU A 490 -23.09 7.41 9.15
N ASP A 491 -21.99 7.56 8.44
CA ASP A 491 -20.68 7.14 8.93
C ASP A 491 -20.25 8.01 10.12
N TYR A 492 -19.66 7.39 11.14
CA TYR A 492 -18.96 8.09 12.22
C TYR A 492 -17.77 8.85 11.66
N ALA A 493 -17.35 9.91 12.35
CA ALA A 493 -16.36 10.86 11.86
C ALA A 493 -15.03 10.22 11.42
N TYR A 494 -14.61 9.14 12.09
CA TYR A 494 -13.35 8.42 11.82
C TYR A 494 -13.52 7.19 10.94
N SER A 495 -14.70 6.94 10.38
CA SER A 495 -14.90 5.78 9.52
C SER A 495 -14.27 6.00 8.15
N CYS A 496 -13.40 5.07 7.74
CA CYS A 496 -12.92 5.08 6.36
C CYS A 496 -14.11 5.10 5.39
N PRO A 497 -14.02 5.84 4.27
CA PRO A 497 -15.03 5.78 3.24
C PRO A 497 -15.12 4.36 2.67
N ARG A 498 -16.33 3.92 2.28
CA ARG A 498 -16.47 2.69 1.49
C ARG A 498 -15.81 2.88 0.13
N ASP A 499 -15.13 1.84 -0.33
CA ASP A 499 -14.52 1.81 -1.65
C ASP A 499 -14.91 0.54 -2.40
N ASN A 500 -15.91 0.66 -3.27
CA ASN A 500 -16.34 -0.42 -4.15
C ASN A 500 -15.32 -0.71 -5.26
N LYS A 501 -14.30 0.14 -5.43
CA LYS A 501 -13.19 -0.07 -6.36
C LYS A 501 -11.98 -0.74 -5.72
N MET A 502 -12.06 -1.14 -4.44
CA MET A 502 -10.95 -1.78 -3.72
C MET A 502 -10.62 -3.15 -4.30
N GLU A 503 -9.37 -3.32 -4.76
CA GLU A 503 -8.79 -4.58 -5.21
C GLU A 503 -7.61 -4.96 -4.32
N VAL A 504 -7.81 -5.92 -3.41
CA VAL A 504 -6.80 -6.33 -2.43
C VAL A 504 -6.93 -7.80 -2.07
N SER A 505 -5.79 -8.46 -1.91
CA SER A 505 -5.67 -9.83 -1.39
C SER A 505 -4.92 -9.82 -0.05
N ALA A 506 -5.33 -10.65 0.89
CA ALA A 506 -4.54 -10.94 2.09
C ALA A 506 -3.19 -11.55 1.69
N LEU A 507 -2.14 -11.24 2.46
CA LEU A 507 -0.78 -11.74 2.21
C LEU A 507 -0.49 -13.00 3.02
N THR A 508 -1.08 -13.09 4.19
CA THR A 508 -0.92 -14.23 5.10
C THR A 508 -2.24 -14.97 5.25
N HIS A 509 -2.15 -16.25 5.59
CA HIS A 509 -3.30 -17.12 5.73
C HIS A 509 -2.91 -18.41 6.48
N ALA A 510 -3.92 -19.22 6.77
CA ALA A 510 -3.82 -20.51 7.42
C ALA A 510 -2.99 -21.52 6.60
N LYS A 511 -2.17 -22.34 7.27
CA LYS A 511 -1.22 -23.27 6.60
C LYS A 511 -1.58 -24.76 6.71
N TRP A 512 -2.77 -25.10 7.21
CA TRP A 512 -3.19 -26.51 7.31
C TRP A 512 -3.48 -27.15 5.95
N TYR A 513 -3.59 -28.47 5.93
CA TYR A 513 -3.85 -29.20 4.69
C TYR A 513 -5.21 -28.81 4.10
N GLY A 514 -5.22 -28.26 2.89
CA GLY A 514 -6.43 -27.74 2.24
C GLY A 514 -6.92 -26.42 2.84
N ALA A 515 -6.04 -25.68 3.54
CA ALA A 515 -6.39 -24.40 4.14
C ALA A 515 -7.02 -23.44 3.13
N PRO A 516 -8.04 -22.66 3.57
CA PRO A 516 -8.63 -21.61 2.76
C PRO A 516 -7.56 -20.68 2.18
N ALA A 517 -7.79 -20.26 0.93
CA ALA A 517 -6.97 -19.23 0.32
C ALA A 517 -7.02 -17.93 1.14
N PRO A 518 -6.00 -17.06 0.99
CA PRO A 518 -6.08 -15.68 1.46
C PRO A 518 -7.41 -15.04 1.03
N VAL A 519 -8.06 -14.36 1.97
CA VAL A 519 -9.29 -13.59 1.69
C VAL A 519 -8.98 -12.43 0.75
N PHE A 520 -9.99 -11.97 0.02
CA PHE A 520 -9.81 -10.89 -0.96
C PHE A 520 -11.06 -10.03 -1.12
N ALA A 521 -10.87 -8.83 -1.66
CA ALA A 521 -11.92 -7.94 -2.13
C ALA A 521 -11.61 -7.51 -3.56
N ALA A 522 -12.67 -7.38 -4.38
CA ALA A 522 -12.59 -6.95 -5.76
C ALA A 522 -13.92 -6.28 -6.17
N PRO A 523 -13.91 -5.33 -7.11
CA PRO A 523 -15.11 -4.78 -7.71
C PRO A 523 -15.90 -5.87 -8.44
N ASP A 524 -17.23 -5.75 -8.47
CA ASP A 524 -18.06 -6.72 -9.18
C ASP A 524 -17.74 -6.72 -10.67
N THR A 525 -17.44 -5.55 -11.24
CA THR A 525 -17.03 -5.40 -12.65
C THR A 525 -15.79 -6.22 -13.01
N VAL A 526 -14.83 -6.40 -12.09
CA VAL A 526 -13.64 -7.25 -12.31
C VAL A 526 -14.00 -8.73 -12.33
N LEU A 527 -14.87 -9.16 -11.42
CA LEU A 527 -15.26 -10.56 -11.30
C LEU A 527 -16.23 -10.96 -12.40
N GLU A 528 -17.15 -10.07 -12.80
CA GLU A 528 -18.09 -10.28 -13.90
C GLU A 528 -17.39 -10.42 -15.26
N GLU A 529 -16.42 -9.54 -15.56
CA GLU A 529 -15.63 -9.61 -16.80
C GLU A 529 -14.95 -10.98 -16.95
N ARG A 530 -14.60 -11.62 -15.84
CA ARG A 530 -13.94 -12.92 -15.78
C ARG A 530 -14.90 -14.10 -15.60
N GLY A 531 -16.21 -13.86 -15.54
CA GLY A 531 -17.22 -14.90 -15.33
C GLY A 531 -17.13 -15.57 -13.95
N LEU A 532 -16.64 -14.85 -12.94
CA LEU A 532 -16.42 -15.37 -11.58
C LEU A 532 -17.62 -15.12 -10.64
N LEU A 533 -18.66 -14.44 -11.10
CA LEU A 533 -19.92 -14.27 -10.36
C LEU A 533 -21.04 -15.13 -10.95
N VAL A 534 -21.90 -15.67 -10.09
CA VAL A 534 -23.14 -16.35 -10.46
C VAL A 534 -24.31 -15.60 -9.84
N ASN A 535 -25.14 -14.97 -10.67
CA ASN A 535 -26.24 -14.08 -10.23
C ASN A 535 -25.76 -12.98 -9.26
N GLY A 536 -24.58 -12.38 -9.51
CA GLY A 536 -23.99 -11.35 -8.67
C GLY A 536 -23.35 -11.87 -7.37
N ALA A 537 -23.28 -13.19 -7.16
CA ALA A 537 -22.69 -13.77 -5.96
C ALA A 537 -21.35 -14.44 -6.23
N ALA A 538 -20.42 -14.30 -5.29
CA ALA A 538 -19.15 -15.00 -5.28
C ALA A 538 -19.33 -16.48 -4.89
N GLY A 539 -18.29 -17.27 -5.16
CA GLY A 539 -18.24 -18.68 -4.85
C GLY A 539 -17.67 -19.00 -3.46
N ARG A 540 -16.99 -20.12 -3.33
CA ARG A 540 -16.37 -20.57 -2.07
C ARG A 540 -15.01 -21.21 -2.31
N TRP A 541 -14.27 -21.42 -1.24
CA TRP A 541 -13.13 -22.32 -1.24
C TRP A 541 -13.58 -23.75 -0.95
N THR A 542 -13.04 -24.73 -1.66
CA THR A 542 -13.09 -26.13 -1.23
C THR A 542 -11.73 -26.57 -0.71
N ASN A 543 -11.70 -27.34 0.37
CA ASN A 543 -10.50 -28.01 0.86
C ASN A 543 -10.24 -29.37 0.18
N ASN A 544 -11.09 -29.76 -0.78
CA ASN A 544 -10.96 -31.02 -1.52
C ASN A 544 -9.81 -30.99 -2.53
N GLY A 545 -9.48 -32.17 -3.05
CA GLY A 545 -8.47 -32.35 -4.08
C GLY A 545 -7.05 -32.53 -3.51
N HIS A 546 -6.09 -32.61 -4.43
CA HIS A 546 -4.67 -32.74 -4.09
C HIS A 546 -3.82 -32.05 -5.14
N CYS A 547 -2.85 -31.26 -4.68
CA CYS A 547 -1.88 -30.61 -5.55
C CYS A 547 -0.67 -31.50 -5.71
N ASN A 548 -0.49 -32.08 -6.91
CA ASN A 548 0.64 -32.96 -7.21
C ASN A 548 1.99 -32.24 -7.10
N ASN A 549 2.01 -30.93 -7.37
CA ASN A 549 3.17 -30.06 -7.20
C ASN A 549 2.81 -28.99 -6.18
N VAL A 550 3.55 -28.95 -5.06
CA VAL A 550 3.37 -27.91 -4.04
C VAL A 550 4.15 -26.66 -4.48
N PRO A 551 3.51 -25.50 -4.62
CA PRO A 551 4.18 -24.29 -5.11
C PRO A 551 5.16 -23.75 -4.07
N GLU A 552 6.42 -23.56 -4.44
CA GLU A 552 7.42 -22.85 -3.63
C GLU A 552 7.39 -21.33 -3.86
N LYS A 553 6.76 -20.90 -4.95
CA LYS A 553 6.59 -19.50 -5.37
C LYS A 553 5.22 -19.32 -6.00
N VAL A 554 4.74 -18.08 -5.98
CA VAL A 554 3.52 -17.66 -6.65
C VAL A 554 3.76 -16.38 -7.43
N ASP A 555 2.92 -16.13 -8.44
CA ASP A 555 2.92 -14.90 -9.19
C ASP A 555 2.31 -13.76 -8.33
N THR A 556 3.18 -12.87 -7.86
CA THR A 556 2.82 -11.74 -6.99
C THR A 556 2.22 -10.55 -7.75
N SER A 557 2.33 -10.52 -9.08
CA SER A 557 1.64 -9.52 -9.91
C SER A 557 0.14 -9.80 -10.04
N LYS A 558 -0.25 -11.05 -9.80
CA LYS A 558 -1.64 -11.50 -9.80
C LYS A 558 -2.24 -11.44 -8.41
N GLN A 559 -3.48 -10.98 -8.34
CA GLN A 559 -4.34 -11.12 -7.18
C GLN A 559 -4.63 -12.60 -6.91
N VAL A 560 -5.01 -12.93 -5.67
CA VAL A 560 -5.16 -14.35 -5.26
C VAL A 560 -6.18 -15.11 -6.11
N TRP A 561 -7.25 -14.43 -6.56
CA TRP A 561 -8.30 -15.02 -7.39
C TRP A 561 -7.91 -15.20 -8.86
N GLU A 562 -6.82 -14.59 -9.32
CA GLU A 562 -6.32 -14.69 -10.70
C GLU A 562 -5.26 -15.80 -10.88
N ARG A 563 -4.80 -16.39 -9.78
CA ARG A 563 -3.77 -17.42 -9.79
C ARG A 563 -4.34 -18.78 -10.13
N ASP A 564 -3.56 -19.58 -10.85
CA ASP A 564 -3.95 -20.93 -11.27
C ASP A 564 -4.29 -21.84 -10.07
N ILE A 565 -5.10 -22.87 -10.34
CA ILE A 565 -5.36 -23.97 -9.42
C ILE A 565 -4.03 -24.57 -8.94
N CYS A 566 -3.92 -24.84 -7.63
CA CYS A 566 -2.70 -25.32 -6.98
C CYS A 566 -1.50 -24.36 -7.02
N LYS A 567 -1.72 -23.08 -7.36
CA LYS A 567 -0.70 -22.00 -7.31
C LYS A 567 -1.22 -20.74 -6.62
N THR A 568 -2.28 -20.86 -5.82
CA THR A 568 -2.95 -19.75 -5.15
C THR A 568 -2.06 -19.13 -4.07
N TYR A 569 -1.32 -19.96 -3.32
CA TYR A 569 -0.40 -19.55 -2.26
C TYR A 569 0.77 -20.53 -2.11
N ILE A 570 1.89 -20.06 -1.54
CA ILE A 570 3.08 -20.89 -1.29
C ILE A 570 2.74 -22.02 -0.31
N GLY A 571 3.10 -23.26 -0.66
CA GLY A 571 2.85 -24.42 0.19
C GLY A 571 1.45 -25.04 0.03
N GLN A 572 0.65 -24.64 -0.98
CA GLN A 572 -0.67 -25.21 -1.23
C GLN A 572 -0.61 -26.72 -1.53
N LYS A 573 -1.26 -27.52 -0.67
CA LYS A 573 -1.30 -28.99 -0.77
C LYS A 573 -2.63 -29.52 -1.33
N ALA A 574 -3.69 -28.75 -1.21
CA ALA A 574 -5.03 -29.10 -1.64
C ALA A 574 -5.89 -27.83 -1.73
N GLY A 575 -7.11 -27.99 -2.22
CA GLY A 575 -8.12 -26.94 -2.30
C GLY A 575 -8.01 -26.04 -3.51
N SER A 576 -9.14 -25.40 -3.84
CA SER A 576 -9.30 -24.49 -4.96
C SER A 576 -10.53 -23.62 -4.78
N PHE A 577 -10.61 -22.53 -5.53
CA PHE A 577 -11.84 -21.75 -5.67
C PHE A 577 -12.90 -22.54 -6.47
N ILE A 578 -14.16 -22.41 -6.08
CA ILE A 578 -15.34 -22.88 -6.80
C ILE A 578 -16.26 -21.67 -6.97
N TRP A 579 -16.49 -21.23 -8.21
CA TRP A 579 -17.30 -20.06 -8.55
C TRP A 579 -18.76 -20.45 -8.85
N ASP A 580 -19.49 -20.86 -7.81
CA ASP A 580 -20.85 -21.40 -7.90
C ASP A 580 -21.94 -20.50 -7.29
N GLY A 581 -21.59 -19.27 -6.88
CA GLY A 581 -22.51 -18.34 -6.21
C GLY A 581 -22.90 -18.74 -4.78
N SER A 582 -22.24 -19.75 -4.20
CA SER A 582 -22.58 -20.28 -2.88
C SER A 582 -22.34 -19.33 -1.72
N SER A 583 -21.58 -18.24 -1.90
CA SER A 583 -21.48 -17.17 -0.90
C SER A 583 -22.75 -16.31 -0.79
N GLN A 584 -23.67 -16.39 -1.76
CA GLN A 584 -24.93 -15.64 -1.84
C GLN A 584 -24.81 -14.11 -1.97
N GLU A 585 -23.64 -13.53 -1.72
CA GLU A 585 -23.31 -12.11 -1.87
C GLU A 585 -21.99 -11.97 -2.66
N SER A 586 -21.69 -10.75 -3.11
CA SER A 586 -20.41 -10.41 -3.74
C SER A 586 -19.36 -10.00 -2.70
N VAL A 587 -18.13 -9.76 -3.16
CA VAL A 587 -17.01 -9.27 -2.32
C VAL A 587 -16.68 -7.80 -2.58
N GLU A 588 -17.53 -7.08 -3.32
CA GLU A 588 -17.37 -5.66 -3.59
C GLU A 588 -17.55 -4.83 -2.31
N GLY A 589 -16.69 -3.83 -2.11
CA GLY A 589 -16.74 -2.95 -0.94
C GLY A 589 -16.31 -3.61 0.37
N CYS A 590 -15.80 -4.84 0.31
CA CYS A 590 -15.17 -5.53 1.42
C CYS A 590 -13.73 -5.02 1.63
N GLY A 591 -12.83 -5.81 2.24
CA GLY A 591 -11.44 -5.39 2.43
C GLY A 591 -11.05 -5.02 3.85
N TRP A 592 -12.01 -5.06 4.78
CA TRP A 592 -11.87 -4.59 6.17
C TRP A 592 -11.71 -5.73 7.19
N TRP A 593 -11.23 -6.89 6.76
CA TRP A 593 -10.92 -8.03 7.65
C TRP A 593 -9.78 -7.72 8.63
N GLY A 594 -9.66 -8.54 9.66
CA GLY A 594 -8.67 -8.39 10.72
C GLY A 594 -7.24 -8.37 10.21
N ARG A 595 -6.47 -7.34 10.60
CA ARG A 595 -5.03 -7.22 10.29
C ARG A 595 -4.18 -6.86 11.49
N GLY A 596 -2.92 -7.27 11.45
CA GLY A 596 -1.96 -6.98 12.52
C GLY A 596 -2.20 -7.81 13.77
N VAL A 597 -1.42 -7.55 14.82
CA VAL A 597 -1.25 -8.47 15.95
C VAL A 597 -2.52 -8.68 16.81
N ILE A 598 -3.46 -7.72 16.77
CA ILE A 598 -4.75 -7.81 17.49
C ILE A 598 -5.97 -7.85 16.55
N GLN A 599 -5.75 -8.10 15.25
CA GLN A 599 -6.82 -8.17 14.24
C GLN A 599 -7.67 -6.89 14.17
N THR A 600 -7.04 -5.74 13.91
CA THR A 600 -7.73 -4.48 13.60
C THR A 600 -8.73 -4.73 12.47
N THR A 601 -10.03 -4.56 12.74
CA THR A 601 -11.13 -5.00 11.87
C THR A 601 -12.16 -3.89 11.69
N GLY A 602 -12.66 -3.71 10.47
CA GLY A 602 -13.76 -2.79 10.14
C GLY A 602 -13.37 -1.33 9.90
N ARG A 603 -14.18 -0.60 9.12
CA ARG A 603 -13.86 0.76 8.63
C ARG A 603 -13.55 1.76 9.72
N GLN A 604 -14.27 1.72 10.84
CA GLN A 604 -14.04 2.60 11.97
C GLN A 604 -12.63 2.43 12.56
N ASN A 605 -12.17 1.19 12.75
CA ASN A 605 -10.89 0.94 13.41
C ASN A 605 -9.71 1.29 12.49
N PHE A 606 -9.78 0.91 11.21
CA PHE A 606 -8.81 1.33 10.21
C PHE A 606 -8.79 2.85 10.02
N GLY A 607 -9.95 3.50 10.04
CA GLY A 607 -10.03 4.94 9.85
C GLY A 607 -9.52 5.71 11.06
N THR A 608 -9.81 5.26 12.28
CA THR A 608 -9.20 5.83 13.49
C THR A 608 -7.68 5.70 13.44
N LEU A 609 -7.16 4.53 13.06
CA LEU A 609 -5.72 4.32 12.84
C LEU A 609 -5.17 5.29 11.78
N ASN A 610 -5.84 5.42 10.64
CA ASN A 610 -5.42 6.30 9.55
C ASN A 610 -5.43 7.78 9.91
N HIS A 611 -6.39 8.21 10.73
CA HIS A 611 -6.48 9.58 11.19
C HIS A 611 -5.27 9.98 12.03
N TYR A 612 -4.85 9.12 12.94
CA TYR A 612 -3.80 9.46 13.89
C TYR A 612 -2.39 9.03 13.47
N LEU A 613 -2.25 8.01 12.63
CA LEU A 613 -0.94 7.49 12.22
C LEU A 613 -0.59 7.73 10.76
N GLY A 614 -1.60 7.79 9.89
CA GLY A 614 -1.43 7.90 8.44
C GLY A 614 -1.89 9.23 7.88
N ARG A 615 -2.25 9.22 6.59
CA ARG A 615 -2.89 10.36 5.91
C ARG A 615 -4.35 10.44 6.31
N SER A 616 -4.68 11.29 7.26
CA SER A 616 -6.06 11.47 7.75
C SER A 616 -7.08 11.61 6.61
N HIS A 617 -8.18 10.86 6.71
CA HIS A 617 -9.32 10.92 5.81
C HIS A 617 -10.48 11.79 6.35
N VAL A 618 -10.38 12.21 7.61
CA VAL A 618 -11.41 12.99 8.32
C VAL A 618 -11.49 14.40 7.72
N ASP A 619 -12.71 14.88 7.49
CA ASP A 619 -12.93 16.23 6.99
C ASP A 619 -12.43 17.27 8.01
N PRO A 620 -11.45 18.13 7.64
CA PRO A 620 -10.94 19.18 8.51
C PRO A 620 -12.02 20.12 9.07
N SER A 621 -13.15 20.27 8.38
CA SER A 621 -14.26 21.12 8.84
C SER A 621 -14.96 20.56 10.09
N THR A 622 -14.84 19.25 10.35
CA THR A 622 -15.48 18.56 11.48
C THR A 622 -14.65 18.60 12.76
N ILE A 623 -13.37 19.01 12.68
CA ILE A 623 -12.48 19.07 13.83
C ILE A 623 -13.02 20.02 14.90
N GLY A 624 -13.02 19.57 16.15
CA GLY A 624 -13.57 20.28 17.31
C GLY A 624 -15.08 20.18 17.47
N GLN A 625 -15.78 19.49 16.57
CA GLN A 625 -17.22 19.25 16.69
C GLN A 625 -17.50 17.94 17.43
N ILE A 626 -18.67 17.84 18.08
CA ILE A 626 -19.17 16.58 18.63
C ILE A 626 -20.04 15.91 17.57
N ILE A 627 -19.58 14.76 17.07
CA ILE A 627 -20.32 13.92 16.13
C ILE A 627 -20.61 12.60 16.85
N ASP A 628 -21.90 12.29 17.00
CA ASP A 628 -22.36 11.06 17.64
C ASP A 628 -21.79 10.81 19.04
N GLY A 629 -21.69 11.90 19.82
CA GLY A 629 -21.18 11.87 21.20
C GLY A 629 -19.66 11.83 21.32
N VAL A 630 -18.93 11.81 20.19
CA VAL A 630 -17.47 11.82 20.14
C VAL A 630 -16.99 13.20 19.68
N LEU A 631 -16.08 13.81 20.45
CA LEU A 631 -15.37 15.00 20.00
C LEU A 631 -14.37 14.60 18.91
N VAL A 632 -14.48 15.20 17.73
CA VAL A 632 -13.54 14.95 16.63
C VAL A 632 -12.26 15.75 16.88
N GLU A 633 -11.20 15.04 17.25
CA GLU A 633 -9.86 15.60 17.44
C GLU A 633 -9.14 15.84 16.13
N ALA A 634 -8.19 16.78 16.15
CA ALA A 634 -7.30 17.06 15.02
C ALA A 634 -6.29 15.91 14.82
N PRO A 635 -5.91 15.59 13.57
CA PRO A 635 -4.83 14.65 13.33
C PRO A 635 -3.48 15.27 13.76
N PRO A 636 -2.45 14.46 14.05
CA PRO A 636 -1.10 14.99 14.25
C PRO A 636 -0.62 15.79 13.04
N ALA A 637 0.04 16.93 13.27
CA ALA A 637 0.58 17.75 12.18
C ALA A 637 1.70 17.05 11.38
N ASN A 638 2.35 16.06 11.98
CA ASN A 638 3.42 15.26 11.40
C ASN A 638 3.26 13.80 11.86
N PRO A 639 2.31 13.05 11.26
CA PRO A 639 2.03 11.68 11.68
C PRO A 639 3.21 10.76 11.33
N ILE A 640 3.52 9.81 12.22
CA ILE A 640 4.72 8.97 12.12
C ILE A 640 4.75 8.05 10.89
N TYR A 641 3.59 7.80 10.27
CA TYR A 641 3.45 7.07 9.01
C TYR A 641 2.70 7.90 7.96
N ALA A 642 3.05 9.18 7.85
CA ALA A 642 2.47 10.14 6.90
C ALA A 642 2.45 9.67 5.44
N GLU A 643 3.28 8.71 5.07
CA GLU A 643 3.33 8.08 3.76
C GLU A 643 2.26 7.00 3.53
N LEU A 644 1.64 6.48 4.60
CA LEU A 644 0.64 5.41 4.53
C LEU A 644 -0.79 5.97 4.52
N ASP A 645 -1.67 5.31 3.76
CA ASP A 645 -3.11 5.55 3.79
C ASP A 645 -3.85 4.22 3.96
N PHE A 646 -4.14 3.85 5.21
CA PHE A 646 -4.81 2.59 5.56
C PHE A 646 -6.28 2.54 5.11
N CYS A 647 -6.89 3.69 4.80
CA CYS A 647 -8.24 3.69 4.23
C CYS A 647 -8.24 3.37 2.74
N SER A 648 -7.18 3.74 2.01
CA SER A 648 -7.05 3.43 0.58
C SER A 648 -6.38 2.06 0.35
N ASN A 649 -5.49 1.63 1.26
CA ASN A 649 -4.92 0.29 1.26
C ASN A 649 -4.75 -0.26 2.69
N PRO A 650 -5.77 -0.95 3.25
CA PRO A 650 -5.67 -1.54 4.58
C PRO A 650 -4.61 -2.66 4.67
N GLY A 651 -4.19 -3.23 3.52
CA GLY A 651 -3.15 -4.26 3.43
C GLY A 651 -1.77 -3.81 3.91
N LEU A 652 -1.50 -2.50 3.94
CA LEU A 652 -0.22 -1.92 4.39
C LEU A 652 0.21 -2.38 5.79
N ILE A 653 -0.76 -2.71 6.66
CA ILE A 653 -0.48 -3.26 8.01
C ILE A 653 0.31 -4.57 7.94
N CYS A 654 0.06 -5.39 6.90
CA CYS A 654 0.65 -6.71 6.75
C CYS A 654 1.68 -6.80 5.62
N SER A 655 1.69 -5.83 4.69
CA SER A 655 2.57 -5.83 3.52
C SER A 655 3.87 -5.07 3.71
N SER A 656 3.88 -4.00 4.51
CA SER A 656 5.02 -3.08 4.54
C SER A 656 6.30 -3.76 5.00
N GLU A 657 7.34 -3.66 4.18
CA GLU A 657 8.68 -4.14 4.48
C GLU A 657 9.59 -3.00 4.99
N GLU A 658 9.27 -1.75 4.67
CA GLU A 658 9.95 -0.57 5.24
C GLU A 658 9.51 -0.31 6.69
N ASN A 659 8.22 -0.46 6.99
CA ASN A 659 7.62 -0.20 8.31
C ASN A 659 7.07 -1.49 8.94
N ARG A 660 7.90 -2.53 9.12
CA ARG A 660 7.46 -3.85 9.60
C ARG A 660 6.79 -3.82 10.97
N GLU A 661 7.14 -2.86 11.82
CA GLU A 661 6.56 -2.65 13.13
C GLU A 661 5.08 -2.22 13.09
N ILE A 662 4.56 -1.77 11.94
CA ILE A 662 3.17 -1.31 11.81
C ILE A 662 2.15 -2.39 12.23
N LYS A 663 2.48 -3.67 12.01
CA LYS A 663 1.64 -4.81 12.41
C LYS A 663 1.49 -4.92 13.94
N TRP A 664 2.49 -4.43 14.69
CA TRP A 664 2.45 -4.31 16.15
C TRP A 664 1.78 -3.01 16.58
N ILE A 665 2.10 -1.91 15.92
CA ILE A 665 1.55 -0.59 16.25
C ILE A 665 0.03 -0.54 16.11
N ALA A 666 -0.55 -1.20 15.12
CA ALA A 666 -2.02 -1.30 15.01
C ALA A 666 -2.64 -1.87 16.30
N GLY A 667 -2.00 -2.86 16.93
CA GLY A 667 -2.44 -3.41 18.21
C GLY A 667 -2.07 -2.57 19.43
N LEU A 668 -0.88 -1.98 19.45
CA LEU A 668 -0.46 -1.08 20.52
C LEU A 668 -1.32 0.19 20.56
N PHE A 669 -1.73 0.71 19.41
CA PHE A 669 -2.66 1.83 19.28
C PHE A 669 -4.00 1.51 19.94
N TYR A 670 -4.59 0.36 19.61
CA TYR A 670 -5.79 -0.12 20.32
C TYR A 670 -5.54 -0.27 21.83
N TRP A 671 -4.38 -0.81 22.22
CA TRP A 671 -4.05 -1.00 23.63
C TRP A 671 -4.03 0.32 24.41
N VAL A 672 -3.36 1.35 23.90
CA VAL A 672 -3.24 2.62 24.62
C VAL A 672 -4.54 3.42 24.64
N THR A 673 -5.37 3.29 23.60
CA THR A 673 -6.62 4.06 23.46
C THR A 673 -7.84 3.38 24.06
N SER A 674 -7.83 2.05 24.18
CA SER A 674 -9.00 1.27 24.61
C SER A 674 -8.77 0.45 25.87
N VAL A 675 -7.54 -0.03 26.12
CA VAL A 675 -7.23 -0.89 27.28
C VAL A 675 -6.63 -0.09 28.42
N GLN A 676 -5.55 0.66 28.17
CA GLN A 676 -4.93 1.50 29.20
C GLN A 676 -5.80 2.70 29.57
N ALA A 677 -6.54 3.24 28.59
CA ALA A 677 -7.47 4.34 28.76
C ALA A 677 -8.91 3.90 29.10
N TYR A 678 -9.16 2.60 29.33
CA TYR A 678 -10.49 2.10 29.66
C TYR A 678 -11.07 2.87 30.86
N ASN A 679 -12.31 3.31 30.68
CA ASN A 679 -13.12 3.95 31.71
C ASN A 679 -14.57 3.50 31.56
N ASP A 680 -15.29 3.42 32.67
CA ASP A 680 -16.72 3.11 32.73
C ASP A 680 -17.39 4.08 33.72
N GLU A 681 -17.26 5.38 33.43
CA GLU A 681 -17.72 6.45 34.32
C GLU A 681 -19.21 6.31 34.65
N GLY A 682 -19.52 6.05 35.93
CA GLY A 682 -20.88 5.83 36.41
C GLY A 682 -21.48 4.46 36.06
N GLY A 683 -20.71 3.58 35.43
CA GLY A 683 -21.10 2.21 35.10
C GLY A 683 -20.69 1.18 36.15
N GLN A 684 -20.75 -0.10 35.78
CA GLN A 684 -20.47 -1.24 36.66
C GLN A 684 -18.99 -1.30 37.08
N TYR A 685 -18.09 -0.85 36.20
CA TYR A 685 -16.64 -0.95 36.34
C TYR A 685 -15.98 0.42 36.59
N GLY A 686 -16.73 1.40 37.11
CA GLY A 686 -16.23 2.78 37.27
C GLY A 686 -15.03 2.94 38.21
N ASP A 687 -14.77 1.97 39.10
CA ASP A 687 -13.60 1.95 39.98
C ASP A 687 -12.38 1.24 39.34
N TRP A 688 -12.54 0.60 38.19
CA TRP A 688 -11.47 -0.12 37.53
C TRP A 688 -10.54 0.84 36.80
N ASN A 689 -9.23 0.69 37.00
CA ASN A 689 -8.21 1.47 36.31
C ASN A 689 -6.99 0.62 35.98
N TYR A 690 -6.60 0.60 34.71
CA TYR A 690 -5.50 -0.24 34.22
C TYR A 690 -4.21 -0.08 35.02
N HIS A 691 -3.80 1.15 35.32
CA HIS A 691 -2.54 1.42 36.00
C HIS A 691 -2.58 0.96 37.45
N ASN A 692 -3.70 1.18 38.16
CA ASN A 692 -3.87 0.72 39.54
C ASN A 692 -3.88 -0.81 39.60
N GLU A 693 -4.53 -1.46 38.64
CA GLU A 693 -4.64 -2.91 38.59
C GLU A 693 -3.32 -3.60 38.24
N LEU A 694 -2.55 -3.03 37.31
CA LEU A 694 -1.20 -3.49 37.02
C LEU A 694 -0.30 -3.33 38.25
N LYS A 695 -0.30 -2.15 38.88
CA LYS A 695 0.48 -1.89 40.11
C LYS A 695 0.10 -2.88 41.21
N ARG A 696 -1.20 -3.10 41.44
CA ARG A 696 -1.71 -4.07 42.42
C ARG A 696 -1.20 -5.49 42.17
N TYR A 697 -1.17 -5.94 40.92
CA TYR A 697 -0.64 -7.26 40.57
C TYR A 697 0.86 -7.39 40.90
N VAL A 698 1.64 -6.36 40.59
CA VAL A 698 3.08 -6.33 40.90
C VAL A 698 3.34 -6.23 42.40
N ASP A 699 2.66 -5.33 43.10
CA ASP A 699 2.81 -5.08 44.53
C ASP A 699 2.36 -6.28 45.38
N SER A 700 1.44 -7.10 44.85
CA SER A 700 1.01 -8.36 45.46
C SER A 700 1.96 -9.53 45.17
N GLY A 701 3.13 -9.26 44.58
CA GLY A 701 4.15 -10.27 44.30
C GLY A 701 3.83 -11.15 43.10
N LEU A 702 3.18 -10.61 42.06
CA LEU A 702 2.82 -11.30 40.81
C LEU A 702 1.90 -12.52 41.03
N GLN A 703 0.95 -12.39 41.97
CA GLN A 703 0.05 -13.48 42.36
C GLN A 703 -1.32 -13.41 41.66
N GLY A 704 -1.79 -14.56 41.18
CA GLY A 704 -3.14 -14.72 40.64
C GLY A 704 -3.31 -14.27 39.19
N SER A 705 -4.56 -14.27 38.68
CA SER A 705 -4.86 -13.98 37.27
C SER A 705 -5.77 -12.78 37.03
N GLN A 706 -6.23 -12.09 38.08
CA GLN A 706 -7.27 -11.06 37.95
C GLN A 706 -6.90 -10.00 36.91
N PHE A 707 -5.69 -9.44 36.98
CA PHE A 707 -5.25 -8.40 36.05
C PHE A 707 -5.30 -8.85 34.58
N ILE A 708 -4.83 -10.06 34.28
CA ILE A 708 -4.87 -10.57 32.89
C ILE A 708 -6.28 -10.98 32.46
N ASP A 709 -7.12 -11.43 33.39
CA ASP A 709 -8.53 -11.75 33.14
C ASP A 709 -9.31 -10.49 32.74
N ASP A 710 -9.16 -9.40 33.50
CA ASP A 710 -9.78 -8.11 33.24
C ASP A 710 -9.38 -7.58 31.87
N VAL A 711 -8.07 -7.53 31.60
CA VAL A 711 -7.54 -7.04 30.33
C VAL A 711 -7.96 -7.91 29.15
N SER A 712 -8.05 -9.24 29.32
CA SER A 712 -8.58 -10.15 28.30
C SER A 712 -10.07 -9.89 28.03
N GLY A 713 -10.82 -9.55 29.07
CA GLY A 713 -12.19 -9.08 29.00
C GLY A 713 -12.33 -7.83 28.14
N ILE A 714 -11.51 -6.82 28.38
CA ILE A 714 -11.56 -5.56 27.63
C ILE A 714 -11.28 -5.83 26.14
N VAL A 715 -10.23 -6.59 25.84
CA VAL A 715 -9.80 -6.90 24.47
C VAL A 715 -10.86 -7.72 23.71
N ASN A 716 -11.42 -8.76 24.32
CA ASN A 716 -12.31 -9.68 23.61
C ASN A 716 -13.79 -9.29 23.68
N ARG A 717 -14.19 -8.56 24.72
CA ARG A 717 -15.60 -8.35 25.09
C ARG A 717 -15.94 -6.90 25.48
N GLY A 718 -14.95 -6.02 25.64
CA GLY A 718 -15.15 -4.59 25.93
C GLY A 718 -15.45 -4.26 27.39
N CYS A 719 -15.19 -5.18 28.33
CA CYS A 719 -15.33 -4.91 29.77
C CYS A 719 -14.30 -5.70 30.60
N PRO A 720 -13.88 -5.22 31.78
CA PRO A 720 -12.87 -5.89 32.61
C PRO A 720 -13.46 -7.07 33.41
N ASP A 721 -14.05 -8.04 32.71
CA ASP A 721 -14.61 -9.27 33.27
C ASP A 721 -14.47 -10.43 32.27
N LEU A 722 -14.45 -11.67 32.77
CA LEU A 722 -14.51 -12.88 31.96
C LEU A 722 -15.88 -13.08 31.31
N THR A 723 -16.92 -12.47 31.86
CA THR A 723 -18.28 -12.54 31.32
C THR A 723 -18.87 -11.13 31.22
N CYS A 724 -18.88 -10.58 30.01
CA CYS A 724 -19.50 -9.29 29.72
C CYS A 724 -20.92 -9.49 29.15
N SER A 725 -21.69 -8.40 29.01
CA SER A 725 -22.99 -8.40 28.32
C SER A 725 -22.88 -8.88 26.86
N THR A 726 -21.71 -8.73 26.26
CA THR A 726 -21.36 -9.19 24.91
C THR A 726 -20.94 -10.66 24.85
N GLY A 727 -20.81 -11.35 25.99
CA GLY A 727 -20.52 -12.79 26.12
C GLY A 727 -19.22 -13.14 26.87
N ASP A 728 -18.86 -14.42 26.88
CA ASP A 728 -17.72 -14.96 27.63
C ASP A 728 -16.37 -14.80 26.90
N VAL A 729 -15.32 -14.42 27.59
CA VAL A 729 -13.98 -14.30 27.00
C VAL A 729 -13.54 -15.61 26.35
N HIS A 730 -13.14 -15.52 25.08
CA HIS A 730 -12.65 -16.67 24.33
C HIS A 730 -11.20 -17.02 24.73
N ASN A 731 -10.92 -18.33 24.92
CA ASN A 731 -9.59 -18.89 25.19
C ASN A 731 -8.86 -18.28 26.40
N VAL A 732 -9.57 -18.09 27.52
CA VAL A 732 -9.03 -17.55 28.77
C VAL A 732 -7.83 -18.34 29.28
N LYS A 733 -7.87 -19.67 29.20
CA LYS A 733 -6.79 -20.54 29.70
C LYS A 733 -5.49 -20.31 28.94
N GLU A 734 -5.58 -20.19 27.63
CA GLU A 734 -4.47 -19.92 26.72
C GLU A 734 -3.91 -18.52 26.96
N ARG A 735 -4.76 -17.49 27.10
CA ARG A 735 -4.32 -16.13 27.43
C ARG A 735 -3.55 -16.07 28.75
N ARG A 736 -4.04 -16.73 29.81
CA ARG A 736 -3.33 -16.85 31.10
C ARG A 736 -1.99 -17.56 30.95
N ALA A 737 -1.95 -18.66 30.19
CA ALA A 737 -0.73 -19.43 29.96
C ALA A 737 0.32 -18.59 29.20
N ASN A 738 -0.11 -17.84 28.18
CA ASN A 738 0.76 -16.94 27.42
C ASN A 738 1.31 -15.82 28.32
N PHE A 739 0.46 -15.21 29.16
CA PHE A 739 0.91 -14.17 30.10
C PHE A 739 1.99 -14.68 31.05
N LYS A 740 1.75 -15.85 31.66
CA LYS A 740 2.74 -16.50 32.52
C LYS A 740 4.04 -16.79 31.77
N LEU A 741 3.95 -17.36 30.57
CA LEU A 741 5.09 -17.70 29.73
C LEU A 741 5.95 -16.47 29.44
N VAL A 742 5.34 -15.36 29.00
CA VAL A 742 6.07 -14.14 28.67
C VAL A 742 6.72 -13.52 29.91
N LEU A 743 6.04 -13.51 31.06
CA LEU A 743 6.65 -13.06 32.32
C LEU A 743 7.89 -13.87 32.67
N GLU A 744 7.83 -15.20 32.56
CA GLU A 744 8.97 -16.09 32.79
C GLU A 744 10.10 -15.84 31.79
N LYS A 745 9.79 -15.65 30.50
CA LYS A 745 10.82 -15.35 29.47
C LYS A 745 11.47 -13.99 29.65
N LEU A 746 10.76 -13.03 30.24
CA LEU A 746 11.30 -11.73 30.65
C LEU A 746 12.00 -11.79 32.02
N GLY A 747 12.15 -12.97 32.63
CA GLY A 747 12.90 -13.17 33.87
C GLY A 747 12.14 -12.81 35.16
N LEU A 748 10.82 -12.80 35.12
CA LEU A 748 9.96 -12.67 36.30
C LEU A 748 9.48 -14.05 36.78
N ASN A 749 8.95 -14.11 38.01
CA ASN A 749 8.50 -15.36 38.63
C ASN A 749 7.01 -15.27 39.07
N PRO A 750 6.05 -15.30 38.12
CA PRO A 750 4.61 -15.22 38.43
C PRO A 750 4.13 -16.42 39.26
N GLN A 751 3.24 -16.17 40.23
CA GLN A 751 2.75 -17.15 41.22
C GLN A 751 1.28 -17.51 41.05
#